data_AF-A0A3M1L128-F1
#
_entry.id   AF-A0A3M1L128-F1
#
_cell.length_a   1.000
_cell.length_b   1.000
_cell.length_c   1.000
_cell.angle_alpha   90.00
_cell.angle_beta   90.00
_cell.angle_gamma   90.00
#
_symmetry.space_group_name_H-M   'P 1'
#
loop_
_entity.id
_entity.type
_entity.pdbx_description
1 polymer ?
#
loop_
_entity_poly.entity_id
_entity_poly.type
_entity_poly.pdbx_seq_one_letter_code
_entity_poly.pdbx_strand_id
1 'polypeptide(L)'
;DWALAAFVVGFSSLLAQLVGLREFVAAWAGNELVIGIYLGCAMLLTAAGATWPRRHRRADSRELAWLLVFSALLPAAQILIIRALRGVLSPLATPSIAAVSALAVVALAPVCLPFGWTFARAAERAAAAGSTARAYVAETAGAVLAGVLYTAAAALSVTTFSTALVGLVAGGVTGACLFFGDRRWRDAIAAVTASLLVAGACVVLRPERVVLESWFPGQKVLDELDGPYGNLVLTTTGDQRSLFRDGVPISTEADPRQAEESVHFAMVQRRRPARVLLLGGLAMGADREVLKYPVEVVDDVEIDPALARLAESLRSHRAGAAAGRDGSVEHLPARDTRLTVRIDDPRRFVRRASGRYDVIVVGAADPATAAGSRFFTKEFFEDLSGLLADEGVLSMSAVGAANYRSEAERALLQSVRATLSSVFPHVVALPAGRVVFLASRGPLTVDVARRIEDRGIAVSFVDRAHVSAELSPERVAALERDLSGPGRVNRDQRPAIYRLYLDRWLGQVGGTVLWPAAAFVLLLAVIFRRTVGTGGTAVHTAIATTGLASLTLEVCLLLAFQMASGSLFYELGLLLASFMVGTTVGARWASLRCARPARRLAATDVTMAVAGTSIAAAMSASMPVEGAWGVTAYACALGVLGVLTGMEMPLAVETLSARAQARTGEAGRLLSGLYGVDLAGAALGAVTAAVVLVPAVGVVRTCLAVSAVKALSAAGLMLGARSVRVPAAPDSRGVPVRFVAASLLIAAAFLIAAPQTRLSMYALSFSEGYHAVLLGLLAAGLAATLDVRPAASGLRRSFHRVLGVMRSESVRAFHYAVFSLAAFYPLVRCYFRVPYVFCHVCPRVCVFGYLRPYWVPAAVLMNLGSYSWCRRMCPVGAVFERRPRAGTPQRRVARAAAVVRTGVLVAVGWAYFAVIGSPSTDSPTSGDLYSVVFKNGFTVSAAVLAAVAALWWLSRWVPRSFCQLACPIGASCDLANAALRKVPAGAAAGRDDHGC
;
A
#
# COMPACT_ATOMS: atom_id res chain seq x y z
N ASP A 1 14.54 -30.95 -8.26
CA ASP A 1 15.09 -29.91 -7.37
C ASP A 1 14.63 -28.48 -7.71
N TRP A 2 15.11 -27.87 -8.79
CA TRP A 2 14.80 -26.45 -9.07
C TRP A 2 13.32 -26.19 -9.39
N ALA A 3 12.61 -27.14 -10.04
CA ALA A 3 11.20 -27.00 -10.36
C ALA A 3 10.33 -27.01 -9.08
N LEU A 4 10.65 -27.90 -8.14
CA LEU A 4 10.01 -27.97 -6.84
C LEU A 4 10.25 -26.69 -6.03
N ALA A 5 11.46 -26.16 -6.06
CA ALA A 5 11.78 -24.89 -5.41
C ALA A 5 10.99 -23.72 -6.01
N ALA A 6 10.95 -23.60 -7.34
CA ALA A 6 10.16 -22.56 -8.01
C ALA A 6 8.66 -22.69 -7.67
N PHE A 7 8.12 -23.91 -7.67
CA PHE A 7 6.74 -24.21 -7.29
C PHE A 7 6.43 -23.75 -5.86
N VAL A 8 7.26 -24.09 -4.88
CA VAL A 8 7.04 -23.67 -3.49
C VAL A 8 7.13 -22.15 -3.34
N VAL A 9 8.05 -21.49 -4.03
CA VAL A 9 8.14 -20.02 -4.00
C VAL A 9 6.86 -19.39 -4.54
N GLY A 10 6.32 -19.88 -5.65
CA GLY A 10 5.04 -19.41 -6.18
C GLY A 10 3.88 -19.67 -5.22
N PHE A 11 3.83 -20.86 -4.62
CA PHE A 11 2.84 -21.22 -3.60
C PHE A 11 2.90 -20.29 -2.38
N SER A 12 4.07 -20.15 -1.76
CA SER A 12 4.25 -19.33 -0.55
C SER A 12 4.06 -17.85 -0.83
N SER A 13 4.49 -17.35 -1.99
CA SER A 13 4.35 -15.93 -2.34
C SER A 13 2.90 -15.52 -2.59
N LEU A 14 2.13 -16.31 -3.35
CA LEU A 14 0.71 -16.01 -3.54
C LEU A 14 -0.08 -16.21 -2.23
N LEU A 15 0.25 -17.23 -1.44
CA LEU A 15 -0.40 -17.42 -0.13
C LEU A 15 -0.15 -16.22 0.79
N ALA A 16 1.10 -15.74 0.88
CA ALA A 16 1.46 -14.54 1.64
C ALA A 16 0.71 -13.30 1.12
N GLN A 17 0.59 -13.15 -0.21
CA GLN A 17 -0.14 -12.04 -0.82
C GLN A 17 -1.63 -12.07 -0.48
N LEU A 18 -2.29 -13.23 -0.55
CA LEU A 18 -3.72 -13.38 -0.24
C LEU A 18 -4.04 -13.15 1.24
N VAL A 19 -3.33 -13.87 2.10
CA VAL A 19 -3.46 -13.80 3.56
C VAL A 19 -3.09 -12.41 4.06
N GLY A 20 -1.96 -11.88 3.61
CA GLY A 20 -1.47 -10.57 4.00
C GLY A 20 -2.35 -9.44 3.47
N LEU A 21 -2.92 -9.55 2.26
CA LEU A 21 -3.85 -8.53 1.75
C LEU A 21 -5.12 -8.47 2.59
N ARG A 22 -5.70 -9.63 2.92
CA ARG A 22 -6.89 -9.72 3.78
C ARG A 22 -6.62 -9.07 5.14
N GLU A 23 -5.51 -9.43 5.77
CA GLU A 23 -5.14 -8.89 7.07
C GLU A 23 -4.84 -7.38 7.01
N PHE A 24 -4.21 -6.92 5.93
CA PHE A 24 -3.91 -5.50 5.73
C PHE A 24 -5.18 -4.68 5.55
N VAL A 25 -6.15 -5.17 4.78
CA VAL A 25 -7.45 -4.49 4.63
C VAL A 25 -8.20 -4.46 5.97
N ALA A 26 -8.22 -5.58 6.70
CA ALA A 26 -8.85 -5.68 8.02
C ALA A 26 -8.20 -4.77 9.08
N ALA A 27 -6.88 -4.58 9.03
CA ALA A 27 -6.16 -3.77 10.01
C ALA A 27 -6.38 -2.25 9.85
N TRP A 28 -6.65 -1.77 8.63
CA TRP A 28 -6.69 -0.33 8.32
C TRP A 28 -7.97 0.14 7.65
N ALA A 29 -9.06 -0.62 7.76
CA ALA A 29 -10.36 -0.28 7.16
C ALA A 29 -10.22 0.06 5.66
N GLY A 30 -9.46 -0.76 4.95
CA GLY A 30 -8.96 -0.42 3.63
C GLY A 30 -10.04 -0.44 2.55
N ASN A 31 -10.07 0.60 1.72
CA ASN A 31 -10.77 0.58 0.44
C ASN A 31 -9.84 0.10 -0.69
N GLU A 32 -10.31 0.14 -1.92
CA GLU A 32 -9.59 -0.37 -3.09
C GLU A 32 -8.28 0.40 -3.36
N LEU A 33 -8.16 1.62 -2.85
CA LEU A 33 -6.90 2.36 -2.85
C LEU A 33 -5.83 1.63 -2.01
N VAL A 34 -6.21 1.18 -0.81
CA VAL A 34 -5.33 0.47 0.12
C VAL A 34 -4.90 -0.87 -0.49
N ILE A 35 -5.81 -1.56 -1.18
CA ILE A 35 -5.50 -2.77 -1.96
C ILE A 35 -4.46 -2.46 -3.06
N GLY A 36 -4.67 -1.40 -3.83
CA GLY A 36 -3.74 -0.99 -4.89
C GLY A 36 -2.34 -0.63 -4.36
N ILE A 37 -2.26 0.06 -3.23
CA ILE A 37 -1.00 0.37 -2.54
C ILE A 37 -0.32 -0.90 -2.06
N TYR A 38 -1.05 -1.80 -1.41
CA TYR A 38 -0.53 -3.08 -0.91
C TYR A 38 0.06 -3.91 -2.06
N LEU A 39 -0.72 -4.13 -3.13
CA LEU A 39 -0.28 -4.89 -4.30
C LEU A 39 0.90 -4.21 -5.00
N GLY A 40 0.86 -2.89 -5.17
CA GLY A 40 1.96 -2.13 -5.76
C GLY A 40 3.26 -2.27 -4.98
N CYS A 41 3.22 -2.12 -3.66
CA CYS A 41 4.36 -2.31 -2.77
C CYS A 41 4.88 -3.75 -2.81
N ALA A 42 3.98 -4.75 -2.78
CA ALA A 42 4.34 -6.16 -2.82
C ALA A 42 5.10 -6.51 -4.11
N MET A 43 4.57 -6.10 -5.26
CA MET A 43 5.20 -6.33 -6.56
C MET A 43 6.55 -5.60 -6.68
N LEU A 44 6.64 -4.34 -6.22
CA LEU A 44 7.87 -3.56 -6.26
C LEU A 44 8.98 -4.16 -5.38
N LEU A 45 8.65 -4.62 -4.18
CA LEU A 45 9.61 -5.24 -3.27
C LEU A 45 10.04 -6.63 -3.78
N THR A 46 9.12 -7.39 -4.36
CA THR A 46 9.45 -8.66 -5.01
C THR A 46 10.36 -8.44 -6.22
N ALA A 47 10.12 -7.41 -7.03
CA ALA A 47 10.98 -7.00 -8.13
C ALA A 47 12.40 -6.64 -7.65
N ALA A 48 12.50 -5.91 -6.53
CA ALA A 48 13.78 -5.55 -5.92
C ALA A 48 14.55 -6.78 -5.42
N GLY A 49 13.86 -7.79 -4.86
CA GLY A 49 14.47 -9.07 -4.48
C GLY A 49 14.95 -9.88 -5.69
N ALA A 50 14.12 -9.93 -6.75
CA ALA A 50 14.42 -10.65 -8.00
C ALA A 50 15.59 -10.05 -8.78
N THR A 51 15.84 -8.75 -8.62
CA THR A 51 16.96 -8.02 -9.26
C THR A 51 18.15 -7.78 -8.33
N TRP A 52 18.08 -8.27 -7.09
CA TRP A 52 19.11 -8.03 -6.07
C TRP A 52 20.50 -8.52 -6.53
N PRO A 53 21.59 -7.74 -6.33
CA PRO A 53 22.94 -8.12 -6.75
C PRO A 53 23.41 -9.39 -6.07
N ARG A 54 23.91 -10.34 -6.85
CA ARG A 54 24.42 -11.62 -6.36
C ARG A 54 25.91 -11.73 -6.67
N ARG A 55 26.68 -12.18 -5.67
CA ARG A 55 28.08 -12.59 -5.90
C ARG A 55 28.08 -13.77 -6.88
N HIS A 56 29.13 -13.91 -7.68
CA HIS A 56 29.30 -14.92 -8.75
C HIS A 56 29.30 -16.41 -8.31
N ARG A 57 28.75 -16.75 -7.13
CA ARG A 57 28.58 -18.14 -6.69
C ARG A 57 27.29 -18.71 -7.25
N ARG A 58 27.37 -19.93 -7.81
CA ARG A 58 26.19 -20.75 -8.13
C ARG A 58 25.41 -21.06 -6.86
N ALA A 59 24.09 -21.09 -6.96
CA ALA A 59 23.18 -21.40 -5.85
C ALA A 59 23.40 -22.83 -5.34
N ASP A 60 23.81 -22.98 -4.09
CA ASP A 60 23.95 -24.29 -3.42
C ASP A 60 22.56 -24.87 -3.09
N SER A 61 22.40 -26.19 -3.17
CA SER A 61 21.14 -26.87 -2.81
C SER A 61 20.75 -26.58 -1.36
N ARG A 62 21.76 -26.52 -0.47
CA ARG A 62 21.58 -26.23 0.95
C ARG A 62 21.04 -24.82 1.18
N GLU A 63 21.58 -23.84 0.46
CA GLU A 63 21.13 -22.45 0.52
C GLU A 63 19.67 -22.36 0.07
N LEU A 64 19.33 -23.02 -1.05
CA LEU A 64 17.96 -23.03 -1.59
C LEU A 64 16.96 -23.70 -0.64
N ALA A 65 17.32 -24.83 -0.02
CA ALA A 65 16.44 -25.53 0.91
C ALA A 65 16.15 -24.72 2.19
N TRP A 66 17.15 -24.07 2.79
CA TRP A 66 16.93 -23.17 3.93
C TRP A 66 16.13 -21.93 3.55
N LEU A 67 16.37 -21.38 2.35
CA LEU A 67 15.59 -20.27 1.82
C LEU A 67 14.11 -20.63 1.63
N LEU A 68 13.79 -21.87 1.27
CA LEU A 68 12.41 -22.36 1.14
C LEU A 68 11.73 -22.52 2.49
N VAL A 69 12.40 -23.11 3.48
CA VAL A 69 11.88 -23.21 4.86
C VAL A 69 11.63 -21.82 5.43
N PHE A 70 12.56 -20.90 5.22
CA PHE A 70 12.39 -19.50 5.62
C PHE A 70 11.19 -18.85 4.90
N SER A 71 11.07 -19.04 3.59
CA SER A 71 9.98 -18.50 2.77
C SER A 71 8.60 -19.01 3.20
N ALA A 72 8.53 -20.26 3.70
CA ALA A 72 7.30 -20.87 4.20
C ALA A 72 6.84 -20.30 5.56
N LEU A 73 7.74 -19.71 6.35
CA LEU A 73 7.43 -19.02 7.61
C LEU A 73 6.84 -17.62 7.38
N LEU A 74 7.17 -16.99 6.26
CA LEU A 74 6.86 -15.59 5.99
C LEU A 74 5.36 -15.26 5.98
N PRO A 75 4.44 -16.09 5.41
CA PRO A 75 3.00 -15.79 5.46
C PRO A 75 2.46 -15.64 6.89
N ALA A 76 2.84 -16.53 7.82
CA ALA A 76 2.38 -16.46 9.21
C ALA A 76 3.03 -15.28 9.95
N ALA A 77 4.32 -15.04 9.72
CA ALA A 77 5.02 -13.89 10.28
C ALA A 77 4.42 -12.56 9.78
N GLN A 78 3.98 -12.51 8.52
CA GLN A 78 3.38 -11.32 7.92
C GLN A 78 2.10 -10.89 8.64
N ILE A 79 1.22 -11.83 8.99
CA ILE A 79 0.00 -11.55 9.78
C ILE A 79 0.39 -10.87 11.10
N LEU A 80 1.34 -11.46 11.83
CA LEU A 80 1.78 -10.93 13.12
C LEU A 80 2.40 -9.53 12.99
N ILE A 81 3.20 -9.30 11.93
CA ILE A 81 3.79 -7.99 11.64
C ILE A 81 2.69 -6.96 11.37
N ILE A 82 1.70 -7.31 10.53
CA ILE A 82 0.57 -6.42 10.21
C ILE A 82 -0.21 -6.07 11.47
N ARG A 83 -0.60 -7.08 12.27
CA ARG A 83 -1.33 -6.86 13.52
C ARG A 83 -0.53 -6.00 14.51
N ALA A 84 0.78 -6.25 14.65
CA ALA A 84 1.62 -5.50 15.58
C ALA A 84 1.80 -4.04 15.15
N LEU A 85 1.96 -3.78 13.85
CA LEU A 85 2.06 -2.42 13.32
C LEU A 85 0.79 -1.60 13.59
N ARG A 86 -0.39 -2.21 13.49
CA ARG A 86 -1.66 -1.55 13.85
C ARG A 86 -1.71 -1.16 15.32
N GLY A 87 -1.38 -2.08 16.23
CA GLY A 87 -1.37 -1.82 17.67
C GLY A 87 -0.41 -0.70 18.10
N VAL A 88 0.78 -0.61 17.49
CA VAL A 88 1.81 0.38 17.87
C VAL A 88 1.54 1.79 17.31
N LEU A 89 1.05 1.90 16.07
CA LEU A 89 1.07 3.19 15.36
C LEU A 89 -0.24 3.96 15.43
N SER A 90 -1.38 3.29 15.63
CA SER A 90 -2.65 3.94 15.98
C SER A 90 -3.73 2.89 16.23
N PRO A 91 -4.17 2.64 17.47
CA PRO A 91 -5.24 1.69 17.73
C PRO A 91 -6.59 2.10 17.11
N LEU A 92 -6.82 3.40 16.82
CA LEU A 92 -8.16 3.93 16.53
C LEU A 92 -8.24 4.99 15.42
N ALA A 93 -7.14 5.46 14.83
CA ALA A 93 -7.18 6.45 13.73
C ALA A 93 -7.01 5.79 12.36
N THR A 94 -7.68 6.35 11.34
CA THR A 94 -7.46 6.02 9.94
C THR A 94 -6.13 6.64 9.46
N PRO A 95 -5.13 5.83 9.08
CA PRO A 95 -3.82 6.34 8.66
C PRO A 95 -3.89 7.15 7.35
N SER A 96 -3.01 8.15 7.23
CA SER A 96 -2.80 8.86 5.96
C SER A 96 -2.29 7.93 4.85
N ILE A 97 -2.49 8.26 3.56
CA ILE A 97 -1.93 7.49 2.42
C ILE A 97 -0.42 7.30 2.57
N ALA A 98 0.27 8.35 3.03
CA ALA A 98 1.69 8.30 3.31
C ALA A 98 2.03 7.25 4.38
N ALA A 99 1.26 7.25 5.48
CA ALA A 99 1.40 6.26 6.53
C ALA A 99 1.04 4.86 6.05
N VAL A 100 -0.07 4.67 5.33
CA VAL A 100 -0.48 3.38 4.74
C VAL A 100 0.59 2.84 3.80
N SER A 101 1.15 3.68 2.94
CA SER A 101 2.22 3.28 2.01
C SER A 101 3.50 2.89 2.75
N ALA A 102 3.90 3.66 3.76
CA ALA A 102 5.06 3.34 4.59
C ALA A 102 4.85 2.04 5.39
N LEU A 103 3.66 1.87 5.98
CA LEU A 103 3.23 0.67 6.68
C LEU A 103 3.26 -0.55 5.77
N ALA A 104 2.72 -0.43 4.55
CA ALA A 104 2.77 -1.47 3.54
C ALA A 104 4.22 -1.88 3.24
N VAL A 105 5.12 -0.91 3.02
CA VAL A 105 6.54 -1.21 2.77
C VAL A 105 7.19 -1.92 3.95
N VAL A 106 6.95 -1.46 5.19
CA VAL A 106 7.52 -2.07 6.40
C VAL A 106 6.98 -3.49 6.61
N ALA A 107 5.68 -3.70 6.40
CA ALA A 107 5.05 -5.01 6.53
C ALA A 107 5.48 -6.00 5.44
N LEU A 108 5.66 -5.52 4.20
CA LEU A 108 5.93 -6.35 3.03
C LEU A 108 7.41 -6.59 2.76
N ALA A 109 8.30 -5.68 3.12
CA ALA A 109 9.75 -5.82 2.88
C ALA A 109 10.35 -7.13 3.43
N PRO A 110 10.09 -7.55 4.68
CA PRO A 110 10.66 -8.79 5.22
C PRO A 110 10.13 -10.05 4.52
N VAL A 111 9.08 -9.94 3.72
CA VAL A 111 8.38 -11.05 3.07
C VAL A 111 8.67 -11.11 1.57
N CYS A 112 8.43 -10.00 0.87
CA CYS A 112 8.52 -9.91 -0.59
C CYS A 112 9.96 -9.92 -1.12
N LEU A 113 10.92 -9.31 -0.40
CA LEU A 113 12.33 -9.33 -0.82
C LEU A 113 12.90 -10.76 -0.84
N PRO A 114 12.69 -11.59 0.20
CA PRO A 114 13.05 -13.01 0.14
C PRO A 114 12.40 -13.78 -1.01
N PHE A 115 11.10 -13.60 -1.29
CA PHE A 115 10.44 -14.31 -2.39
C PHE A 115 11.08 -13.98 -3.75
N GLY A 116 11.32 -12.71 -4.03
CA GLY A 116 12.03 -12.32 -5.25
C GLY A 116 13.44 -12.93 -5.32
N TRP A 117 14.15 -12.95 -4.20
CA TRP A 117 15.51 -13.49 -4.15
C TRP A 117 15.55 -15.02 -4.34
N THR A 118 14.63 -15.75 -3.71
CA THR A 118 14.52 -17.21 -3.82
C THR A 118 14.13 -17.65 -5.23
N PHE A 119 13.15 -17.00 -5.86
CA PHE A 119 12.77 -17.25 -7.25
C PHE A 119 13.97 -17.10 -8.19
N ALA A 120 14.73 -16.03 -8.02
CA ALA A 120 15.85 -15.77 -8.91
C ALA A 120 16.99 -16.80 -8.76
N ARG A 121 17.19 -17.37 -7.57
CA ARG A 121 18.11 -18.50 -7.36
C ARG A 121 17.59 -19.80 -7.97
N ALA A 122 16.28 -20.04 -7.90
CA ALA A 122 15.65 -21.17 -8.60
C ALA A 122 15.80 -21.03 -10.13
N ALA A 123 15.60 -19.82 -10.67
CA ALA A 123 15.75 -19.51 -12.10
C ALA A 123 17.18 -19.72 -12.61
N GLU A 124 18.20 -19.28 -11.86
CA GLU A 124 19.62 -19.52 -12.19
C GLU A 124 19.94 -21.02 -12.29
N ARG A 125 19.39 -21.83 -11.38
CA ARG A 125 19.59 -23.28 -11.35
C ARG A 125 18.82 -24.00 -12.47
N ALA A 126 17.62 -23.53 -12.79
CA ALA A 126 16.85 -24.03 -13.93
C ALA A 126 17.52 -23.75 -15.28
N ALA A 127 18.14 -22.57 -15.42
CA ALA A 127 18.91 -22.22 -16.61
C ALA A 127 20.17 -23.10 -16.77
N ALA A 128 20.85 -23.43 -15.66
CA ALA A 128 21.95 -24.39 -15.69
C ALA A 128 21.51 -25.80 -16.16
N ALA A 129 20.25 -26.16 -15.96
CA ALA A 129 19.64 -27.41 -16.45
C ALA A 129 18.97 -27.26 -17.84
N GLY A 130 19.23 -26.18 -18.58
CA GLY A 130 18.69 -25.95 -19.92
C GLY A 130 17.17 -25.74 -19.99
N SER A 131 16.52 -25.40 -18.86
CA SER A 131 15.06 -25.40 -18.72
C SER A 131 14.52 -24.07 -18.18
N THR A 132 15.08 -22.94 -18.60
CA THR A 132 14.79 -21.60 -18.07
C THR A 132 13.28 -21.26 -18.04
N ALA A 133 12.55 -21.49 -19.14
CA ALA A 133 11.12 -21.21 -19.22
C ALA A 133 10.27 -22.08 -18.27
N ARG A 134 10.74 -23.29 -17.92
CA ARG A 134 10.00 -24.19 -17.02
C ARG A 134 10.06 -23.73 -15.56
N ALA A 135 11.01 -22.88 -15.17
CA ALA A 135 11.05 -22.30 -13.83
C ALA A 135 9.87 -21.36 -13.58
N TYR A 136 9.56 -20.52 -14.57
CA TYR A 136 8.41 -19.62 -14.52
C TYR A 136 7.08 -20.40 -14.56
N VAL A 137 6.99 -21.45 -15.36
CA VAL A 137 5.83 -22.37 -15.38
C VAL A 137 5.64 -23.06 -14.03
N ALA A 138 6.72 -23.52 -13.39
CA ALA A 138 6.63 -24.18 -12.09
C ALA A 138 6.20 -23.22 -10.98
N GLU A 139 6.72 -21.99 -10.98
CA GLU A 139 6.33 -20.95 -10.02
C GLU A 139 4.86 -20.58 -10.15
N THR A 140 4.39 -20.26 -11.36
CA THR A 140 2.98 -19.96 -11.61
C THR A 140 2.05 -21.12 -11.24
N ALA A 141 2.45 -22.38 -11.51
CA ALA A 141 1.67 -23.55 -11.08
C ALA A 141 1.57 -23.68 -9.54
N GLY A 142 2.61 -23.29 -8.81
CA GLY A 142 2.57 -23.21 -7.36
C GLY A 142 1.59 -22.15 -6.86
N ALA A 143 1.59 -20.98 -7.52
CA ALA A 143 0.65 -19.90 -7.25
C ALA A 143 -0.81 -20.37 -7.50
N VAL A 144 -1.09 -21.09 -8.59
CA VAL A 144 -2.42 -21.69 -8.83
C VAL A 144 -2.90 -22.52 -7.63
N LEU A 145 -2.05 -23.44 -7.14
CA LEU A 145 -2.42 -24.29 -6.02
C LEU A 145 -2.69 -23.47 -4.74
N ALA A 146 -1.91 -22.42 -4.48
CA ALA A 146 -2.14 -21.53 -3.34
C ALA A 146 -3.50 -20.83 -3.41
N GLY A 147 -3.88 -20.30 -4.58
CA GLY A 147 -5.18 -19.63 -4.75
C GLY A 147 -6.36 -20.58 -4.55
N VAL A 148 -6.28 -21.81 -5.10
CA VAL A 148 -7.31 -22.84 -4.93
C VAL A 148 -7.42 -23.29 -3.46
N LEU A 149 -6.30 -23.59 -2.81
CA LEU A 149 -6.30 -24.03 -1.41
C LEU A 149 -6.75 -22.92 -0.46
N TYR A 150 -6.37 -21.67 -0.71
CA TYR A 150 -6.85 -20.52 0.06
C TYR A 150 -8.37 -20.38 -0.05
N THR A 151 -8.92 -20.50 -1.26
CA THR A 151 -10.38 -20.44 -1.49
C THR A 151 -11.10 -21.59 -0.79
N ALA A 152 -10.56 -22.81 -0.87
CA ALA A 152 -11.12 -23.97 -0.18
C ALA A 152 -11.05 -23.82 1.35
N ALA A 153 -9.95 -23.28 1.89
CA ALA A 153 -9.82 -22.99 3.32
C ALA A 153 -10.85 -21.95 3.79
N ALA A 154 -11.05 -20.88 3.01
CA ALA A 154 -12.07 -19.88 3.27
C ALA A 154 -13.50 -20.48 3.22
N ALA A 155 -13.77 -21.40 2.28
CA ALA A 155 -15.03 -22.15 2.18
C ALA A 155 -15.31 -22.99 3.43
N LEU A 156 -14.27 -23.60 4.00
CA LEU A 156 -14.36 -24.41 5.20
C LEU A 156 -14.33 -23.57 6.50
N SER A 157 -14.41 -22.24 6.39
CA SER A 157 -14.32 -21.31 7.53
C SER A 157 -13.05 -21.49 8.36
N VAL A 158 -11.95 -21.90 7.73
CA VAL A 158 -10.63 -21.99 8.36
C VAL A 158 -10.06 -20.58 8.51
N THR A 159 -9.52 -20.25 9.68
CA THR A 159 -8.97 -18.92 9.93
C THR A 159 -7.78 -18.60 9.03
N THR A 160 -7.61 -17.32 8.74
CA THR A 160 -6.54 -16.80 7.88
C THR A 160 -5.14 -17.23 8.39
N PHE A 161 -4.96 -17.20 9.71
CA PHE A 161 -3.73 -17.65 10.37
C PHE A 161 -3.48 -19.16 10.25
N SER A 162 -4.52 -20.00 10.43
CA SER A 162 -4.38 -21.46 10.29
C SER A 162 -3.99 -21.86 8.87
N THR A 163 -4.52 -21.17 7.86
CA THR A 163 -4.14 -21.39 6.45
C THR A 163 -2.66 -21.11 6.22
N ALA A 164 -2.11 -20.06 6.85
CA ALA A 164 -0.68 -19.75 6.80
C ALA A 164 0.19 -20.82 7.50
N LEU A 165 -0.28 -21.40 8.61
CA LEU A 165 0.42 -22.49 9.31
C LEU A 165 0.48 -23.79 8.48
N VAL A 166 -0.60 -24.13 7.77
CA VAL A 166 -0.59 -25.26 6.83
C VAL A 166 0.44 -25.04 5.73
N GLY A 167 0.54 -23.81 5.21
CA GLY A 167 1.58 -23.43 4.25
C GLY A 167 3.01 -23.58 4.79
N LEU A 168 3.23 -23.24 6.07
CA LEU A 168 4.52 -23.45 6.75
C LEU A 168 4.90 -24.94 6.80
N VAL A 169 3.98 -25.81 7.22
CA VAL A 169 4.24 -27.26 7.29
C VAL A 169 4.53 -27.84 5.90
N ALA A 170 3.72 -27.47 4.90
CA ALA A 170 3.92 -27.92 3.52
C ALA A 170 5.29 -27.47 2.95
N GLY A 171 5.69 -26.23 3.20
CA GLY A 171 7.00 -25.72 2.80
C GLY A 171 8.16 -26.41 3.52
N GLY A 172 8.00 -26.73 4.81
CA GLY A 172 8.96 -27.51 5.60
C GLY A 172 9.18 -28.93 5.05
N VAL A 173 8.09 -29.65 4.74
CA VAL A 173 8.14 -30.98 4.10
C VAL A 173 8.81 -30.91 2.73
N THR A 174 8.52 -29.86 1.96
CA THR A 174 9.10 -29.72 0.62
C THR A 174 10.60 -29.36 0.68
N GLY A 175 11.00 -28.52 1.63
CA GLY A 175 12.42 -28.27 1.93
C GLY A 175 13.15 -29.54 2.35
N ALA A 176 12.51 -30.40 3.15
CA ALA A 176 13.05 -31.70 3.54
C ALA A 176 13.28 -32.65 2.36
N CYS A 177 12.37 -32.67 1.38
CA CYS A 177 12.53 -33.47 0.15
C CYS A 177 13.81 -33.10 -0.62
N LEU A 178 14.19 -31.83 -0.64
CA LEU A 178 15.45 -31.39 -1.28
C LEU A 178 16.69 -31.86 -0.49
N PHE A 179 16.62 -31.91 0.84
CA PHE A 179 17.69 -32.45 1.67
C PHE A 179 17.84 -33.98 1.55
N PHE A 180 16.73 -34.70 1.34
CA PHE A 180 16.76 -36.13 1.04
C PHE A 180 17.47 -36.43 -0.28
N GLY A 181 17.27 -35.61 -1.32
CA GLY A 181 17.96 -35.73 -2.61
C GLY A 181 19.49 -35.67 -2.50
N ASP A 182 20.01 -34.87 -1.57
CA ASP A 182 21.45 -34.73 -1.31
C ASP A 182 21.99 -35.71 -0.23
N ARG A 183 21.21 -36.73 0.17
CA ARG A 183 21.51 -37.69 1.26
C ARG A 183 21.78 -37.04 2.63
N ARG A 184 21.16 -35.89 2.91
CA ARG A 184 21.30 -35.13 4.17
C ARG A 184 20.09 -35.27 5.07
N TRP A 185 19.82 -36.49 5.53
CA TRP A 185 18.63 -36.81 6.33
C TRP A 185 18.51 -36.01 7.64
N ARG A 186 19.63 -35.62 8.25
CA ARG A 186 19.63 -34.80 9.49
C ARG A 186 19.05 -33.39 9.26
N ASP A 187 19.44 -32.75 8.17
CA ASP A 187 18.91 -31.42 7.80
C ASP A 187 17.43 -31.51 7.41
N ALA A 188 17.03 -32.60 6.75
CA ALA A 188 15.64 -32.87 6.40
C ALA A 188 14.74 -33.00 7.65
N ILE A 189 15.15 -33.81 8.62
CA ILE A 189 14.44 -33.97 9.90
C ILE A 189 14.41 -32.64 10.64
N ALA A 190 15.54 -31.92 10.74
CA ALA A 190 15.59 -30.63 11.41
C ALA A 190 14.60 -29.60 10.81
N ALA A 191 14.48 -29.55 9.48
CA ALA A 191 13.55 -28.65 8.79
C ALA A 191 12.08 -28.97 9.09
N VAL A 192 11.67 -30.24 9.03
CA VAL A 192 10.30 -30.67 9.34
C VAL A 192 10.00 -30.44 10.82
N THR A 193 10.89 -30.88 11.72
CA THR A 193 10.70 -30.74 13.17
C THR A 193 10.62 -29.26 13.56
N ALA A 194 11.47 -28.39 13.01
CA ALA A 194 11.39 -26.95 13.26
C ALA A 194 10.05 -26.36 12.76
N SER A 195 9.58 -26.75 11.58
CA SER A 195 8.31 -26.28 11.02
C SER A 195 7.11 -26.73 11.87
N LEU A 196 7.11 -28.00 12.32
CA LEU A 196 6.09 -28.55 13.21
C LEU A 196 6.11 -27.92 14.60
N LEU A 197 7.29 -27.69 15.16
CA LEU A 197 7.44 -27.03 16.46
C LEU A 197 6.93 -25.59 16.42
N VAL A 198 7.27 -24.82 15.37
CA VAL A 198 6.79 -23.45 15.21
C VAL A 198 5.27 -23.44 14.99
N ALA A 199 4.74 -24.33 14.14
CA ALA A 199 3.30 -24.43 13.93
C ALA A 199 2.56 -24.83 15.22
N GLY A 200 3.06 -25.84 15.95
CA GLY A 200 2.50 -26.28 17.22
C GLY A 200 2.56 -25.18 18.30
N ALA A 201 3.69 -24.47 18.40
CA ALA A 201 3.82 -23.33 19.29
C ALA A 201 2.81 -22.21 18.96
N CYS A 202 2.57 -21.93 17.67
CA CYS A 202 1.56 -20.95 17.26
C CYS A 202 0.14 -21.39 17.62
N VAL A 203 -0.19 -22.69 17.46
CA VAL A 203 -1.51 -23.23 17.83
C VAL A 203 -1.76 -23.17 19.35
N VAL A 204 -0.73 -23.44 20.16
CA VAL A 204 -0.81 -23.44 21.63
C VAL A 204 -0.79 -22.03 22.20
N LEU A 205 0.17 -21.20 21.79
CA LEU A 205 0.38 -19.86 22.34
C LEU A 205 -0.57 -18.82 21.76
N ARG A 206 -1.20 -19.10 20.61
CA ARG A 206 -2.10 -18.19 19.88
C ARG A 206 -1.60 -16.74 19.81
N PRO A 207 -0.37 -16.50 19.31
CA PRO A 207 0.22 -15.16 19.26
C PRO A 207 -0.63 -14.17 18.46
N GLU A 208 -1.38 -14.62 17.47
CA GLU A 208 -2.31 -13.84 16.67
C GLU A 208 -3.41 -13.18 17.52
N ARG A 209 -3.88 -13.86 18.57
CA ARG A 209 -4.90 -13.33 19.50
C ARG A 209 -4.29 -12.30 20.45
N VAL A 210 -3.10 -12.59 20.97
CA VAL A 210 -2.36 -11.65 21.85
C VAL A 210 -2.09 -10.32 21.14
N VAL A 211 -1.68 -10.38 19.87
CA VAL A 211 -1.44 -9.15 19.10
C VAL A 211 -2.77 -8.48 18.72
N LEU A 212 -3.85 -9.23 18.46
CA LEU A 212 -5.17 -8.66 18.22
C LEU A 212 -5.70 -7.87 19.42
N GLU A 213 -5.49 -8.34 20.65
CA GLU A 213 -5.89 -7.61 21.86
C GLU A 213 -5.25 -6.22 21.94
N SER A 214 -4.04 -6.03 21.37
CA SER A 214 -3.39 -4.72 21.31
C SER A 214 -4.13 -3.70 20.41
N TRP A 215 -5.02 -4.16 19.53
CA TRP A 215 -5.86 -3.27 18.70
C TRP A 215 -6.94 -2.58 19.52
N PHE A 216 -7.34 -3.17 20.66
CA PHE A 216 -8.45 -2.69 21.47
C PHE A 216 -7.99 -2.38 22.91
N PRO A 217 -7.17 -1.33 23.13
CA PRO A 217 -6.70 -0.98 24.46
C PRO A 217 -7.87 -0.74 25.43
N GLY A 218 -7.86 -1.42 26.58
CA GLY A 218 -8.91 -1.30 27.59
C GLY A 218 -10.20 -2.07 27.28
N GLN A 219 -10.25 -2.85 26.20
CA GLN A 219 -11.37 -3.73 25.88
C GLN A 219 -10.90 -5.19 25.84
N LYS A 220 -11.76 -6.12 26.25
CA LYS A 220 -11.46 -7.56 26.18
C LYS A 220 -12.07 -8.14 24.92
N VAL A 221 -11.27 -8.82 24.10
CA VAL A 221 -11.72 -9.52 22.90
C VAL A 221 -12.41 -10.83 23.30
N LEU A 222 -13.72 -10.91 23.07
CA LEU A 222 -14.53 -12.09 23.37
C LEU A 222 -14.38 -13.15 22.27
N ASP A 223 -14.58 -12.72 21.02
CA ASP A 223 -14.59 -13.61 19.86
C ASP A 223 -14.07 -12.91 18.60
N GLU A 224 -13.53 -13.70 17.67
CA GLU A 224 -13.04 -13.28 16.36
C GLU A 224 -13.55 -14.27 15.30
N LEU A 225 -14.29 -13.76 14.32
CA LEU A 225 -14.87 -14.56 13.24
C LEU A 225 -14.41 -14.03 11.88
N ASP A 226 -13.65 -14.86 11.17
CA ASP A 226 -13.22 -14.61 9.80
C ASP A 226 -14.33 -15.00 8.81
N GLY A 227 -15.13 -14.02 8.36
CA GLY A 227 -16.20 -14.22 7.39
C GLY A 227 -15.78 -13.92 5.93
N PRO A 228 -16.57 -14.36 4.93
CA PRO A 228 -16.32 -14.06 3.51
C PRO A 228 -16.53 -12.58 3.15
N TYR A 229 -17.09 -11.78 4.06
CA TYR A 229 -17.37 -10.35 3.87
C TYR A 229 -16.45 -9.44 4.69
N GLY A 230 -15.56 -10.00 5.51
CA GLY A 230 -14.65 -9.27 6.40
C GLY A 230 -14.36 -10.03 7.68
N ASN A 231 -13.47 -9.48 8.50
CA ASN A 231 -13.19 -9.98 9.85
C ASN A 231 -14.15 -9.31 10.84
N LEU A 232 -14.83 -10.10 11.67
CA LEU A 232 -15.72 -9.62 12.74
C LEU A 232 -15.06 -9.84 14.11
N VAL A 233 -14.95 -8.78 14.90
CA VAL A 233 -14.41 -8.85 16.26
C VAL A 233 -15.46 -8.37 17.25
N LEU A 234 -15.74 -9.20 18.25
CA LEU A 234 -16.60 -8.84 19.38
C LEU A 234 -15.73 -8.50 20.59
N THR A 235 -15.88 -7.28 21.09
CA THR A 235 -15.18 -6.82 22.31
C THR A 235 -16.17 -6.49 23.42
N THR A 236 -15.67 -6.42 24.65
CA THR A 236 -16.43 -5.94 25.82
C THR A 236 -15.64 -4.91 26.61
N THR A 237 -16.35 -3.89 27.11
CA THR A 237 -15.83 -2.86 28.02
C THR A 237 -16.81 -2.72 29.17
N GLY A 238 -16.48 -3.31 30.33
CA GLY A 238 -17.49 -3.57 31.37
C GLY A 238 -18.59 -4.48 30.82
N ASP A 239 -19.85 -4.07 31.00
CA ASP A 239 -21.04 -4.79 30.51
C ASP A 239 -21.40 -4.45 29.05
N GLN A 240 -20.69 -3.50 28.43
CA GLN A 240 -20.99 -3.04 27.08
C GLN A 240 -20.23 -3.84 26.02
N ARG A 241 -20.96 -4.43 25.08
CA ARG A 241 -20.41 -5.17 23.95
C ARG A 241 -20.36 -4.31 22.69
N SER A 242 -19.24 -4.37 21.98
CA SER A 242 -19.05 -3.64 20.72
C SER A 242 -18.62 -4.60 19.61
N LEU A 243 -19.23 -4.42 18.44
CA LEU A 243 -18.97 -5.21 17.25
C LEU A 243 -18.19 -4.38 16.23
N PHE A 244 -17.06 -4.92 15.79
CA PHE A 244 -16.20 -4.34 14.78
C PHE A 244 -16.17 -5.22 13.52
N ARG A 245 -16.15 -4.59 12.34
CA ARG A 245 -15.83 -5.22 11.06
C ARG A 245 -14.60 -4.57 10.48
N ASP A 246 -13.57 -5.35 10.17
CA ASP A 246 -12.32 -4.86 9.57
C ASP A 246 -11.74 -3.66 10.35
N GLY A 247 -11.79 -3.75 11.68
CA GLY A 247 -11.34 -2.70 12.60
C GLY A 247 -12.25 -1.47 12.71
N VAL A 248 -13.36 -1.41 11.97
CA VAL A 248 -14.36 -0.32 12.02
C VAL A 248 -15.51 -0.71 12.94
N PRO A 249 -15.92 0.14 13.90
CA PRO A 249 -17.09 -0.13 14.72
C PRO A 249 -18.35 -0.14 13.85
N ILE A 250 -19.13 -1.23 13.91
CA ILE A 250 -20.44 -1.33 13.27
C ILE A 250 -21.53 -0.92 14.26
N SER A 251 -21.50 -1.50 15.46
CA SER A 251 -22.51 -1.27 16.49
C SER A 251 -21.98 -1.49 17.89
N THR A 252 -22.62 -0.83 18.83
CA THR A 252 -22.40 -1.00 20.26
C THR A 252 -23.75 -1.23 20.92
N GLU A 253 -23.82 -2.24 21.79
CA GLU A 253 -25.01 -2.67 22.53
C GLU A 253 -25.70 -1.51 23.28
N ALA A 254 -24.94 -0.48 23.68
CA ALA A 254 -25.37 0.73 24.37
C ALA A 254 -26.06 1.79 23.49
N ASP A 255 -25.92 1.74 22.16
CA ASP A 255 -26.24 2.90 21.31
C ASP A 255 -27.53 2.69 20.50
N PRO A 256 -28.71 3.08 21.04
CA PRO A 256 -29.98 2.98 20.33
C PRO A 256 -30.12 4.03 19.22
N ARG A 257 -29.26 5.05 19.17
CA ARG A 257 -29.41 6.21 18.28
C ARG A 257 -29.56 5.82 16.83
N GLN A 258 -28.62 4.99 16.34
CA GLN A 258 -28.56 4.66 14.92
C GLN A 258 -29.81 3.89 14.46
N ALA A 259 -30.31 2.98 15.30
CA ALA A 259 -31.52 2.20 15.04
C ALA A 259 -32.76 3.09 15.06
N GLU A 260 -32.94 3.86 16.14
CA GLU A 260 -34.13 4.70 16.33
C GLU A 260 -34.22 5.80 15.25
N GLU A 261 -33.12 6.50 14.93
CA GLU A 261 -33.09 7.53 13.87
C GLU A 261 -33.42 6.93 12.49
N SER A 262 -32.84 5.77 12.15
CA SER A 262 -33.02 5.18 10.80
C SER A 262 -34.42 4.56 10.61
N VAL A 263 -34.97 3.97 11.68
CA VAL A 263 -36.25 3.26 11.66
C VAL A 263 -37.42 4.20 11.91
N HIS A 264 -37.42 4.95 13.02
CA HIS A 264 -38.60 5.72 13.40
C HIS A 264 -38.87 6.87 12.43
N PHE A 265 -37.84 7.49 11.88
CA PHE A 265 -38.00 8.58 10.90
C PHE A 265 -38.75 8.13 9.65
N ALA A 266 -38.62 6.85 9.29
CA ALA A 266 -39.30 6.21 8.17
C ALA A 266 -40.68 5.68 8.56
N MET A 267 -40.76 4.90 9.65
CA MET A 267 -41.96 4.18 10.07
C MET A 267 -43.12 5.11 10.42
N VAL A 268 -42.84 6.29 11.00
CA VAL A 268 -43.92 7.26 11.33
C VAL A 268 -44.47 8.01 10.13
N GLN A 269 -43.85 7.90 8.95
CA GLN A 269 -44.35 8.53 7.73
C GLN A 269 -45.67 7.91 7.25
N ARG A 270 -45.94 6.64 7.62
CA ARG A 270 -47.12 5.87 7.20
C ARG A 270 -47.94 5.38 8.37
N ARG A 271 -49.27 5.54 8.28
CA ARG A 271 -50.20 5.21 9.38
C ARG A 271 -50.19 3.72 9.74
N ARG A 272 -50.01 2.85 8.74
CA ARG A 272 -49.94 1.39 8.91
C ARG A 272 -48.77 0.82 8.12
N PRO A 273 -47.55 0.77 8.69
CA PRO A 273 -46.42 0.11 8.05
C PRO A 273 -46.51 -1.41 8.31
N ALA A 274 -47.27 -2.13 7.48
CA ALA A 274 -47.55 -3.56 7.70
C ALA A 274 -46.40 -4.45 7.21
N ARG A 275 -45.82 -4.12 6.05
CA ARG A 275 -44.71 -4.88 5.45
C ARG A 275 -43.44 -4.05 5.41
N VAL A 276 -42.40 -4.51 6.10
CA VAL A 276 -41.11 -3.81 6.23
C VAL A 276 -39.98 -4.66 5.67
N LEU A 277 -39.11 -4.04 4.88
CA LEU A 277 -37.87 -4.64 4.39
C LEU A 277 -36.68 -3.92 5.00
N LEU A 278 -35.83 -4.66 5.69
CA LEU A 278 -34.54 -4.21 6.19
C LEU A 278 -33.45 -4.78 5.30
N LEU A 279 -32.56 -3.92 4.80
CA LEU A 279 -31.37 -4.32 4.05
C LEU A 279 -30.13 -4.06 4.90
N GLY A 280 -29.69 -5.05 5.69
CA GLY A 280 -28.58 -4.93 6.63
C GLY A 280 -28.97 -4.34 8.00
N GLY A 281 -30.10 -4.79 8.58
CA GLY A 281 -30.66 -4.20 9.80
C GLY A 281 -30.19 -4.81 11.12
N LEU A 282 -29.66 -6.04 11.11
CA LEU A 282 -29.43 -6.81 12.34
C LEU A 282 -28.35 -6.21 13.22
N ALA A 283 -27.23 -5.78 12.62
CA ALA A 283 -26.11 -5.23 13.37
C ALA A 283 -26.49 -3.94 14.10
N MET A 284 -27.38 -3.16 13.50
CA MET A 284 -27.86 -1.89 14.02
C MET A 284 -28.88 -2.07 15.14
N GLY A 285 -29.56 -3.22 15.20
CA GLY A 285 -30.74 -3.42 16.02
C GLY A 285 -32.02 -2.81 15.43
N ALA A 286 -32.05 -2.55 14.12
CA ALA A 286 -33.19 -1.94 13.44
C ALA A 286 -34.46 -2.82 13.53
N ASP A 287 -34.30 -4.13 13.50
CA ASP A 287 -35.37 -5.10 13.63
C ASP A 287 -36.15 -4.94 14.95
N ARG A 288 -35.47 -4.69 16.07
CA ARG A 288 -36.09 -4.46 17.37
C ARG A 288 -36.97 -3.21 17.37
N GLU A 289 -36.50 -2.15 16.72
CA GLU A 289 -37.21 -0.88 16.61
C GLU A 289 -38.42 -0.97 15.67
N VAL A 290 -38.34 -1.80 14.62
CA VAL A 290 -39.47 -2.08 13.74
C VAL A 290 -40.57 -2.86 14.47
N LEU A 291 -40.21 -3.84 15.30
CA LEU A 291 -41.18 -4.67 16.02
C LEU A 291 -42.01 -3.92 17.07
N LYS A 292 -41.65 -2.68 17.42
CA LYS A 292 -42.47 -1.75 18.23
C LYS A 292 -43.72 -1.25 17.49
N TYR A 293 -43.77 -1.42 16.18
CA TYR A 293 -44.92 -1.05 15.34
C TYR A 293 -45.83 -2.25 15.10
N PRO A 294 -47.11 -2.03 14.75
CA PRO A 294 -48.03 -3.11 14.37
C PRO A 294 -47.71 -3.63 12.96
N VAL A 295 -46.52 -4.21 12.80
CA VAL A 295 -46.04 -4.85 11.58
C VAL A 295 -46.60 -6.26 11.46
N GLU A 296 -46.87 -6.70 10.23
CA GLU A 296 -47.30 -8.07 9.90
C GLU A 296 -46.10 -8.91 9.45
N VAL A 297 -45.22 -8.34 8.62
CA VAL A 297 -44.05 -9.02 8.05
C VAL A 297 -42.84 -8.10 8.07
N VAL A 298 -41.73 -8.60 8.59
CA VAL A 298 -40.41 -7.98 8.55
C VAL A 298 -39.43 -8.95 7.88
N ASP A 299 -38.98 -8.61 6.67
CA ASP A 299 -37.88 -9.31 6.02
C ASP A 299 -36.58 -8.55 6.33
N ASP A 300 -35.61 -9.19 6.98
CA ASP A 300 -34.25 -8.63 7.16
C ASP A 300 -33.26 -9.42 6.31
N VAL A 301 -32.70 -8.74 5.30
CA VAL A 301 -31.79 -9.33 4.33
C VAL A 301 -30.36 -8.99 4.73
N GLU A 302 -29.61 -10.03 5.09
CA GLU A 302 -28.23 -9.92 5.52
C GLU A 302 -27.31 -10.70 4.61
N ILE A 303 -26.23 -10.04 4.19
CA ILE A 303 -25.28 -10.65 3.28
C ILE A 303 -24.36 -11.66 4.00
N ASP A 304 -24.05 -11.39 5.28
CA ASP A 304 -23.04 -12.12 6.05
C ASP A 304 -23.67 -13.07 7.09
N PRO A 305 -23.57 -14.40 6.91
CA PRO A 305 -24.11 -15.36 7.88
C PRO A 305 -23.37 -15.33 9.22
N ALA A 306 -22.10 -14.91 9.26
CA ALA A 306 -21.35 -14.79 10.52
C ALA A 306 -21.90 -13.64 11.36
N LEU A 307 -22.26 -12.52 10.72
CA LEU A 307 -22.91 -11.38 11.38
C LEU A 307 -24.26 -11.79 11.98
N ALA A 308 -25.08 -12.52 11.23
CA ALA A 308 -26.38 -12.99 11.72
C ALA A 308 -26.25 -13.87 12.98
N ARG A 309 -25.27 -14.79 13.01
CA ARG A 309 -24.97 -15.62 14.19
C ARG A 309 -24.54 -14.78 15.40
N LEU A 310 -23.70 -13.78 15.18
CA LEU A 310 -23.18 -12.94 16.26
C LEU A 310 -24.25 -11.98 16.81
N ALA A 311 -25.08 -11.41 15.93
CA ALA A 311 -26.23 -10.60 16.31
C ALA A 311 -27.22 -11.40 17.18
N GLU A 312 -27.42 -12.69 16.89
CA GLU A 312 -28.23 -13.59 17.72
C GLU A 312 -27.59 -13.83 19.10
N SER A 313 -26.27 -14.02 19.17
CA SER A 313 -25.55 -14.14 20.45
C SER A 313 -25.74 -12.90 21.33
N LEU A 314 -25.68 -11.70 20.74
CA LEU A 314 -25.96 -10.44 21.44
C LEU A 314 -27.40 -10.36 21.97
N ARG A 315 -28.38 -10.93 21.27
CA ARG A 315 -29.79 -10.99 21.74
C ARG A 315 -29.96 -11.91 22.94
N SER A 316 -29.41 -13.11 22.87
CA SER A 316 -29.59 -14.15 23.90
C SER A 316 -29.06 -13.71 25.28
N HIS A 317 -27.94 -13.00 25.33
CA HIS A 317 -27.37 -12.49 26.58
C HIS A 317 -28.20 -11.38 27.22
N ARG A 318 -28.80 -10.51 26.42
CA ARG A 318 -29.63 -9.40 26.93
C ARG A 318 -30.94 -9.90 27.53
N ALA A 319 -31.53 -10.95 26.97
CA ALA A 319 -32.69 -11.63 27.54
C ALA A 319 -32.38 -12.25 28.93
N GLY A 320 -31.17 -12.79 29.11
CA GLY A 320 -30.70 -13.31 30.41
C GLY A 320 -30.39 -12.24 31.45
N ALA A 321 -30.03 -11.03 31.05
CA ALA A 321 -29.78 -9.91 31.97
C ALA A 321 -31.07 -9.16 32.39
N ALA A 322 -32.11 -9.20 31.56
CA ALA A 322 -33.45 -8.67 31.88
C ALA A 322 -34.30 -9.64 32.71
N ALA A 323 -33.95 -10.93 32.75
CA ALA A 323 -34.55 -11.91 33.64
C ALA A 323 -33.97 -11.78 35.06
N GLY A 324 -34.66 -11.04 35.92
CA GLY A 324 -34.33 -10.99 37.34
C GLY A 324 -34.39 -12.39 37.95
N ARG A 325 -33.28 -12.83 38.53
CA ARG A 325 -33.15 -13.53 39.83
C ARG A 325 -34.12 -14.67 40.20
N ASP A 326 -34.77 -15.36 39.26
CA ASP A 326 -35.42 -16.64 39.55
C ASP A 326 -34.96 -17.73 38.59
N GLY A 327 -34.32 -18.75 39.14
CA GLY A 327 -33.45 -19.71 38.46
C GLY A 327 -34.19 -20.79 37.67
N SER A 328 -34.90 -20.42 36.60
CA SER A 328 -35.43 -21.38 35.61
C SER A 328 -34.85 -21.12 34.22
N VAL A 329 -33.78 -21.87 33.91
CA VAL A 329 -33.13 -21.91 32.60
C VAL A 329 -33.95 -22.84 31.69
N GLU A 330 -35.03 -22.37 31.08
CA GLU A 330 -35.69 -23.20 30.04
C GLU A 330 -36.44 -22.47 28.92
N HIS A 331 -36.50 -21.13 28.90
CA HIS A 331 -37.21 -20.42 27.82
C HIS A 331 -36.27 -19.44 27.10
N LEU A 332 -35.61 -19.90 26.03
CA LEU A 332 -35.15 -19.00 24.97
C LEU A 332 -36.38 -18.21 24.46
N PRO A 333 -36.31 -16.88 24.25
CA PRO A 333 -37.43 -16.14 23.69
C PRO A 333 -37.85 -16.79 22.37
N ALA A 334 -39.13 -17.13 22.24
CA ALA A 334 -39.68 -17.60 20.98
C ALA A 334 -39.32 -16.60 19.88
N ARG A 335 -38.76 -17.07 18.77
CA ARG A 335 -38.50 -16.23 17.59
C ARG A 335 -39.81 -15.54 17.21
N ASP A 336 -39.81 -14.21 17.17
CA ASP A 336 -40.98 -13.44 16.74
C ASP A 336 -41.35 -13.89 15.31
N THR A 337 -42.57 -14.44 15.16
CA THR A 337 -43.02 -15.04 13.90
C THR A 337 -43.13 -14.02 12.77
N ARG A 338 -43.09 -12.72 13.09
CA ARG A 338 -43.14 -11.62 12.12
C ARG A 338 -41.77 -11.35 11.47
N LEU A 339 -40.67 -11.75 12.09
CA LEU A 339 -39.30 -11.48 11.61
C LEU A 339 -38.73 -12.69 10.85
N THR A 340 -38.40 -12.47 9.58
CA THR A 340 -37.70 -13.45 8.73
C THR A 340 -36.32 -12.91 8.35
N VAL A 341 -35.27 -13.52 8.91
CA VAL A 341 -33.88 -13.23 8.52
C VAL A 341 -33.51 -14.06 7.30
N ARG A 342 -33.12 -13.39 6.20
CA ARG A 342 -32.73 -14.02 4.94
C ARG A 342 -31.27 -13.76 4.66
N ILE A 343 -30.51 -14.84 4.44
CA ILE A 343 -29.12 -14.73 3.99
C ILE A 343 -29.09 -14.66 2.46
N ASP A 344 -29.00 -13.44 1.93
CA ASP A 344 -28.81 -13.20 0.49
C ASP A 344 -28.12 -11.84 0.28
N ASP A 345 -27.60 -11.64 -0.92
CA ASP A 345 -27.15 -10.32 -1.37
C ASP A 345 -28.36 -9.37 -1.47
N PRO A 346 -28.35 -8.19 -0.81
CA PRO A 346 -29.51 -7.31 -0.79
C PRO A 346 -29.96 -6.83 -2.18
N ARG A 347 -29.03 -6.60 -3.11
CA ARG A 347 -29.38 -6.23 -4.50
C ARG A 347 -29.99 -7.41 -5.25
N ARG A 348 -29.41 -8.61 -5.09
CA ARG A 348 -29.93 -9.83 -5.72
C ARG A 348 -31.32 -10.17 -5.21
N PHE A 349 -31.55 -10.02 -3.91
CA PHE A 349 -32.86 -10.19 -3.29
C PHE A 349 -33.87 -9.21 -3.88
N VAL A 350 -33.53 -7.91 -3.90
CA VAL A 350 -34.44 -6.86 -4.40
C VAL A 350 -34.89 -7.13 -5.84
N ARG A 351 -33.99 -7.55 -6.74
CA ARG A 351 -34.34 -7.86 -8.14
C ARG A 351 -35.24 -9.08 -8.32
N ARG A 352 -35.23 -10.01 -7.36
CA ARG A 352 -36.02 -11.27 -7.42
C ARG A 352 -37.30 -11.21 -6.60
N ALA A 353 -37.32 -10.35 -5.59
CA ALA A 353 -38.43 -10.21 -4.69
C ALA A 353 -39.68 -9.80 -5.47
N SER A 354 -40.81 -10.41 -5.11
CA SER A 354 -42.12 -10.05 -5.63
C SER A 354 -43.00 -9.64 -4.46
N GLY A 355 -43.57 -8.45 -4.53
CA GLY A 355 -44.36 -7.87 -3.44
C GLY A 355 -44.16 -6.36 -3.32
N ARG A 356 -44.98 -5.74 -2.48
CA ARG A 356 -44.89 -4.33 -2.14
C ARG A 356 -44.66 -4.16 -0.64
N TYR A 357 -43.64 -3.39 -0.28
CA TYR A 357 -43.31 -3.01 1.09
C TYR A 357 -43.78 -1.59 1.37
N ASP A 358 -44.29 -1.35 2.58
CA ASP A 358 -44.71 -0.02 3.02
C ASP A 358 -43.51 0.82 3.45
N VAL A 359 -42.49 0.16 4.01
CA VAL A 359 -41.24 0.80 4.43
C VAL A 359 -40.07 -0.08 4.04
N ILE A 360 -39.06 0.53 3.41
CA ILE A 360 -37.75 -0.09 3.17
C ILE A 360 -36.71 0.74 3.90
N VAL A 361 -35.91 0.09 4.75
CA VAL A 361 -34.78 0.72 5.44
C VAL A 361 -33.48 0.09 4.95
N VAL A 362 -32.61 0.91 4.37
CA VAL A 362 -31.27 0.50 3.95
C VAL A 362 -30.31 0.71 5.10
N GLY A 363 -30.00 -0.38 5.81
CA GLY A 363 -29.27 -0.41 7.07
C GLY A 363 -27.76 -0.24 6.95
N ALA A 364 -27.10 -0.67 5.86
CA ALA A 364 -25.67 -0.43 5.73
C ALA A 364 -25.10 -0.53 4.31
N ALA A 365 -24.43 0.55 3.88
CA ALA A 365 -22.98 0.55 3.62
C ALA A 365 -22.51 2.01 3.52
N ASP A 366 -21.36 2.33 4.12
CA ASP A 366 -20.65 3.56 3.74
C ASP A 366 -20.22 3.40 2.26
N PRO A 367 -20.37 4.41 1.37
CA PRO A 367 -19.86 4.35 0.00
C PRO A 367 -18.32 4.34 -0.09
N ALA A 368 -17.63 3.95 0.98
CA ALA A 368 -16.18 3.86 1.11
C ALA A 368 -15.52 2.86 0.16
N THR A 369 -16.27 1.87 -0.32
CA THR A 369 -15.81 0.84 -1.25
C THR A 369 -16.71 0.78 -2.49
N ALA A 370 -16.23 0.17 -3.57
CA ALA A 370 -17.02 -0.12 -4.76
C ALA A 370 -18.23 -1.01 -4.43
N ALA A 371 -18.05 -1.95 -3.49
CA ALA A 371 -19.13 -2.78 -2.94
C ALA A 371 -20.18 -1.95 -2.18
N GLY A 372 -19.79 -0.93 -1.41
CA GLY A 372 -20.75 -0.04 -0.70
C GLY A 372 -21.44 0.95 -1.64
N SER A 373 -20.71 1.51 -2.61
CA SER A 373 -21.23 2.50 -3.56
C SER A 373 -22.41 1.99 -4.40
N ARG A 374 -22.55 0.67 -4.58
CA ARG A 374 -23.66 0.08 -5.33
C ARG A 374 -25.02 0.34 -4.63
N PHE A 375 -25.06 0.60 -3.33
CA PHE A 375 -26.32 0.91 -2.63
C PHE A 375 -26.81 2.34 -2.84
N PHE A 376 -26.08 3.15 -3.62
CA PHE A 376 -26.42 4.56 -3.87
C PHE A 376 -26.62 4.88 -5.35
N THR A 377 -26.89 3.90 -6.21
CA THR A 377 -27.03 4.14 -7.65
C THR A 377 -28.49 4.28 -8.07
N LYS A 378 -28.70 4.92 -9.21
CA LYS A 378 -30.03 5.08 -9.81
C LYS A 378 -30.70 3.74 -10.03
N GLU A 379 -29.96 2.78 -10.58
CA GLU A 379 -30.47 1.45 -10.93
C GLU A 379 -30.97 0.71 -9.67
N PHE A 380 -30.24 0.78 -8.55
CA PHE A 380 -30.70 0.22 -7.29
C PHE A 380 -31.94 0.93 -6.73
N PHE A 381 -32.01 2.26 -6.85
CA PHE A 381 -33.19 3.00 -6.39
C PHE A 381 -34.42 2.71 -7.24
N GLU A 382 -34.26 2.47 -8.55
CA GLU A 382 -35.32 2.01 -9.45
C GLU A 382 -35.84 0.64 -9.02
N ASP A 383 -34.93 -0.30 -8.74
CA ASP A 383 -35.28 -1.64 -8.22
C ASP A 383 -36.07 -1.53 -6.90
N LEU A 384 -35.63 -0.68 -5.96
CA LEU A 384 -36.34 -0.42 -4.70
C LEU A 384 -37.70 0.24 -4.93
N SER A 385 -37.78 1.19 -5.86
CA SER A 385 -39.04 1.86 -6.24
C SER A 385 -40.07 0.85 -6.78
N GLY A 386 -39.62 -0.18 -7.48
CA GLY A 386 -40.46 -1.28 -7.96
C GLY A 386 -41.07 -2.13 -6.83
N LEU A 387 -40.36 -2.24 -5.69
CA LEU A 387 -40.81 -2.98 -4.51
C LEU A 387 -41.60 -2.14 -3.49
N LEU A 388 -41.68 -0.82 -3.65
CA LEU A 388 -42.44 0.02 -2.73
C LEU A 388 -43.93 0.02 -3.09
N ALA A 389 -44.77 0.04 -2.05
CA ALA A 389 -46.18 0.42 -2.17
C ALA A 389 -46.31 1.84 -2.75
N ASP A 390 -47.51 2.23 -3.21
CA ASP A 390 -47.70 3.51 -3.89
C ASP A 390 -47.34 4.71 -3.02
N GLU A 391 -47.59 4.63 -1.71
CA GLU A 391 -47.07 5.61 -0.75
C GLU A 391 -45.84 5.10 0.01
N GLY A 392 -45.26 3.94 -0.31
CA GLY A 392 -44.16 3.36 0.47
C GLY A 392 -42.97 4.32 0.69
N VAL A 393 -42.26 4.18 1.81
CA VAL A 393 -41.13 5.06 2.17
C VAL A 393 -39.82 4.29 2.17
N LEU A 394 -38.85 4.83 1.45
CA LEU A 394 -37.45 4.45 1.53
C LEU A 394 -36.73 5.32 2.55
N SER A 395 -35.96 4.70 3.44
CA SER A 395 -35.03 5.36 4.36
C SER A 395 -33.61 4.87 4.13
N MET A 396 -32.65 5.80 4.05
CA MET A 396 -31.23 5.49 4.02
C MET A 396 -30.39 6.56 4.71
N SER A 397 -29.26 6.14 5.26
CA SER A 397 -28.35 7.03 5.98
C SER A 397 -27.07 7.26 5.19
N ALA A 398 -26.74 8.52 4.89
CA ALA A 398 -25.50 8.92 4.23
C ALA A 398 -24.52 9.55 5.21
N VAL A 399 -23.23 9.46 4.90
CA VAL A 399 -22.18 10.07 5.74
C VAL A 399 -22.26 11.59 5.67
N GLY A 400 -22.26 12.25 6.81
CA GLY A 400 -22.16 13.72 6.90
C GLY A 400 -22.43 14.17 8.33
N ALA A 401 -21.65 15.14 8.82
CA ALA A 401 -21.92 15.71 10.13
C ALA A 401 -23.13 16.65 10.06
N ALA A 402 -23.90 16.69 11.14
CA ALA A 402 -25.13 17.48 11.21
C ALA A 402 -24.86 19.00 11.09
N ASN A 403 -23.69 19.46 11.57
CA ASN A 403 -23.40 20.88 11.81
C ASN A 403 -22.26 21.47 10.95
N TYR A 404 -21.40 20.65 10.35
CA TYR A 404 -20.29 21.12 9.52
C TYR A 404 -20.05 20.17 8.36
N ARG A 405 -20.02 20.68 7.12
CA ARG A 405 -19.80 19.88 5.92
C ARG A 405 -18.70 20.52 5.09
N SER A 406 -17.65 19.75 4.84
CA SER A 406 -16.63 20.08 3.84
C SER A 406 -17.24 20.12 2.44
N GLU A 407 -16.53 20.73 1.48
CA GLU A 407 -16.97 20.79 0.09
C GLU A 407 -17.19 19.39 -0.51
N ALA A 408 -16.32 18.44 -0.20
CA ALA A 408 -16.44 17.06 -0.65
C ALA A 408 -17.67 16.35 -0.04
N GLU A 409 -17.99 16.61 1.24
CA GLU A 409 -19.20 16.10 1.88
C GLU A 409 -20.48 16.68 1.28
N ARG A 410 -20.47 17.99 1.02
CA ARG A 410 -21.58 18.66 0.34
C ARG A 410 -21.82 18.05 -1.03
N ALA A 411 -20.77 17.89 -1.84
CA ALA A 411 -20.87 17.29 -3.17
C ALA A 411 -21.37 15.84 -3.13
N LEU A 412 -20.93 15.05 -2.14
CA LEU A 412 -21.40 13.68 -1.93
C LEU A 412 -22.90 13.65 -1.64
N LEU A 413 -23.37 14.44 -0.67
CA LEU A 413 -24.80 14.48 -0.30
C LEU A 413 -25.68 15.05 -1.42
N GLN A 414 -25.19 16.06 -2.17
CA GLN A 414 -25.85 16.55 -3.38
C GLN A 414 -26.00 15.44 -4.44
N SER A 415 -24.98 14.60 -4.62
CA SER A 415 -25.02 13.46 -5.55
C SER A 415 -26.02 12.39 -5.10
N VAL A 416 -26.08 12.08 -3.78
CA VAL A 416 -27.10 11.18 -3.20
C VAL A 416 -28.50 11.72 -3.47
N ARG A 417 -28.75 12.99 -3.13
CA ARG A 417 -30.04 13.66 -3.37
C ARG A 417 -30.42 13.64 -4.85
N ALA A 418 -29.52 14.05 -5.74
CA ALA A 418 -29.79 14.07 -7.19
C ALA A 418 -30.12 12.67 -7.74
N THR A 419 -29.49 11.63 -7.19
CA THR A 419 -29.76 10.25 -7.59
C THR A 419 -31.13 9.79 -7.11
N LEU A 420 -31.49 10.05 -5.84
CA LEU A 420 -32.82 9.77 -5.30
C LEU A 420 -33.92 10.53 -6.06
N SER A 421 -33.73 11.83 -6.28
CA SER A 421 -34.69 12.69 -6.99
C SER A 421 -34.85 12.33 -8.47
N SER A 422 -33.93 11.55 -9.05
CA SER A 422 -34.11 11.02 -10.41
C SER A 422 -35.07 9.83 -10.50
N VAL A 423 -35.49 9.29 -9.35
CA VAL A 423 -36.38 8.11 -9.24
C VAL A 423 -37.64 8.42 -8.43
N PHE A 424 -37.52 9.21 -7.36
CA PHE A 424 -38.62 9.56 -6.45
C PHE A 424 -39.01 11.03 -6.58
N PRO A 425 -40.32 11.35 -6.66
CA PRO A 425 -40.80 12.73 -6.73
C PRO A 425 -40.62 13.50 -5.41
N HIS A 426 -40.71 12.82 -4.26
CA HIS A 426 -40.53 13.43 -2.94
C HIS A 426 -39.28 12.87 -2.27
N VAL A 427 -38.32 13.75 -1.97
CA VAL A 427 -37.08 13.41 -1.25
C VAL A 427 -36.85 14.46 -0.17
N VAL A 428 -36.69 14.01 1.07
CA VAL A 428 -36.43 14.85 2.24
C VAL A 428 -35.14 14.38 2.91
N ALA A 429 -34.29 15.32 3.32
CA ALA A 429 -33.07 15.02 4.07
C ALA A 429 -33.19 15.58 5.49
N LEU A 430 -32.91 14.75 6.50
CA LEU A 430 -33.01 15.07 7.91
C LEU A 430 -31.62 15.13 8.55
N PRO A 431 -31.27 16.24 9.23
CA PRO A 431 -30.01 16.35 9.97
C PRO A 431 -30.10 15.54 11.27
N ALA A 432 -29.50 14.35 11.30
CA ALA A 432 -29.40 13.51 12.48
C ALA A 432 -27.93 13.13 12.75
N GLY A 433 -27.65 12.08 13.53
CA GLY A 433 -26.27 11.59 13.73
C GLY A 433 -25.56 11.27 12.41
N ARG A 434 -26.34 10.79 11.44
CA ARG A 434 -26.01 10.76 10.02
C ARG A 434 -27.12 11.49 9.25
N VAL A 435 -26.86 11.93 8.03
CA VAL A 435 -27.93 12.53 7.21
C VAL A 435 -28.86 11.41 6.75
N VAL A 436 -30.10 11.44 7.22
CA VAL A 436 -31.14 10.45 6.84
C VAL A 436 -31.91 11.00 5.65
N PHE A 437 -31.88 10.28 4.53
CA PHE A 437 -32.71 10.57 3.37
C PHE A 437 -33.97 9.72 3.40
N LEU A 438 -35.12 10.39 3.31
CA LEU A 438 -36.42 9.77 3.09
C LEU A 438 -36.85 10.02 1.65
N ALA A 439 -37.30 8.97 0.96
CA ALA A 439 -37.79 9.09 -0.41
C ALA A 439 -39.11 8.32 -0.59
N SER A 440 -40.06 8.90 -1.33
CA SER A 440 -41.36 8.28 -1.58
C SER A 440 -42.02 8.85 -2.84
N ARG A 441 -43.01 8.12 -3.36
CA ARG A 441 -43.97 8.62 -4.35
C ARG A 441 -45.10 9.44 -3.70
N GLY A 442 -45.37 9.22 -2.41
CA GLY A 442 -46.32 9.98 -1.61
C GLY A 442 -45.65 11.11 -0.80
N PRO A 443 -46.45 11.96 -0.13
CA PRO A 443 -45.92 13.08 0.66
C PRO A 443 -45.11 12.60 1.86
N LEU A 444 -44.09 13.39 2.23
CA LEU A 444 -43.20 13.19 3.38
C LEU A 444 -43.27 14.38 4.33
N THR A 445 -43.07 14.15 5.63
CA THR A 445 -42.98 15.21 6.64
C THR A 445 -41.61 15.23 7.32
N VAL A 446 -41.19 16.43 7.72
CA VAL A 446 -40.03 16.66 8.61
C VAL A 446 -40.42 16.64 10.10
N ASP A 447 -41.71 16.79 10.42
CA ASP A 447 -42.22 16.74 11.81
C ASP A 447 -42.36 15.29 12.29
N VAL A 448 -41.20 14.67 12.51
CA VAL A 448 -41.10 13.28 12.97
C VAL A 448 -41.38 13.18 14.47
N ALA A 449 -40.92 14.15 15.27
CA ALA A 449 -41.06 14.17 16.73
C ALA A 449 -42.52 14.00 17.16
N ARG A 450 -43.40 14.85 16.62
CA ARG A 450 -44.83 14.81 16.92
C ARG A 450 -45.46 13.47 16.56
N ARG A 451 -45.07 12.89 15.41
CA ARG A 451 -45.64 11.62 14.95
C ARG A 451 -45.19 10.41 15.77
N ILE A 452 -44.01 10.47 16.40
CA ILE A 452 -43.55 9.46 17.35
C ILE A 452 -44.40 9.53 18.61
N GLU A 453 -44.64 10.73 19.15
CA GLU A 453 -45.48 10.95 20.33
C GLU A 453 -46.94 10.57 20.11
N ASP A 454 -47.55 10.99 18.99
CA ASP A 454 -48.94 10.69 18.65
C ASP A 454 -49.20 9.17 18.60
N ARG A 455 -48.16 8.35 18.42
CA ARG A 455 -48.22 6.88 18.39
C ARG A 455 -47.82 6.21 19.70
N GLY A 456 -47.30 6.95 20.67
CA GLY A 456 -46.85 6.39 21.95
C GLY A 456 -45.72 5.36 21.81
N ILE A 457 -44.81 5.52 20.83
CA ILE A 457 -43.70 4.59 20.64
C ILE A 457 -42.68 4.77 21.77
N ALA A 458 -42.33 3.66 22.44
CA ALA A 458 -41.29 3.68 23.47
C ALA A 458 -39.91 3.91 22.85
N VAL A 459 -39.31 5.06 23.13
CA VAL A 459 -37.99 5.48 22.63
C VAL A 459 -37.02 5.67 23.78
N SER A 460 -35.74 5.39 23.55
CA SER A 460 -34.66 5.59 24.53
C SER A 460 -33.79 6.81 24.21
N PHE A 461 -33.73 7.25 22.95
CA PHE A 461 -32.87 8.34 22.50
C PHE A 461 -33.61 9.39 21.67
N VAL A 462 -34.49 8.95 20.77
CA VAL A 462 -35.21 9.81 19.80
C VAL A 462 -36.48 10.39 20.46
N ASP A 463 -36.32 11.01 21.63
CA ASP A 463 -37.40 11.69 22.35
C ASP A 463 -37.74 13.06 21.72
N ARG A 464 -38.86 13.67 22.14
CA ARG A 464 -39.34 14.94 21.57
C ARG A 464 -38.31 16.06 21.71
N ALA A 465 -37.63 16.16 22.85
CA ALA A 465 -36.67 17.22 23.12
C ALA A 465 -35.44 17.08 22.21
N HIS A 466 -34.95 15.85 22.04
CA HIS A 466 -33.84 15.54 21.16
C HIS A 466 -34.18 15.79 19.68
N VAL A 467 -35.29 15.23 19.20
CA VAL A 467 -35.70 15.36 17.79
C VAL A 467 -36.01 16.81 17.43
N SER A 468 -36.66 17.57 18.32
CA SER A 468 -36.92 18.99 18.07
C SER A 468 -35.65 19.84 18.04
N ALA A 469 -34.61 19.47 18.79
CA ALA A 469 -33.30 20.14 18.75
C ALA A 469 -32.45 19.76 17.53
N GLU A 470 -32.45 18.49 17.11
CA GLU A 470 -31.72 18.03 15.92
C GLU A 470 -32.40 18.46 14.62
N LEU A 471 -33.72 18.30 14.53
CA LEU A 471 -34.53 18.67 13.37
C LEU A 471 -35.09 20.10 13.46
N SER A 472 -34.38 21.02 14.13
CA SER A 472 -34.82 22.41 14.22
C SER A 472 -34.97 23.02 12.81
N PRO A 473 -35.94 23.93 12.59
CA PRO A 473 -36.16 24.54 11.28
C PRO A 473 -34.90 25.14 10.66
N GLU A 474 -34.03 25.73 11.47
CA GLU A 474 -32.77 26.34 11.03
C GLU A 474 -31.77 25.29 10.53
N ARG A 475 -31.65 24.15 11.23
CA ARG A 475 -30.72 23.06 10.86
C ARG A 475 -31.19 22.33 9.61
N VAL A 476 -32.49 22.08 9.50
CA VAL A 476 -33.10 21.52 8.28
C VAL A 476 -32.89 22.47 7.10
N ALA A 477 -33.15 23.77 7.27
CA ALA A 477 -32.91 24.76 6.21
C ALA A 477 -31.42 24.92 5.85
N ALA A 478 -30.50 24.78 6.81
CA ALA A 478 -29.07 24.80 6.54
C ALA A 478 -28.63 23.60 5.70
N LEU A 479 -29.08 22.39 6.05
CA LEU A 479 -28.85 21.19 5.24
C LEU A 479 -29.47 21.35 3.85
N GLU A 480 -30.70 21.84 3.76
CA GLU A 480 -31.39 22.01 2.48
C GLU A 480 -30.64 22.99 1.55
N ARG A 481 -30.10 24.08 2.10
CA ARG A 481 -29.22 25.00 1.35
C ARG A 481 -27.96 24.30 0.85
N ASP A 482 -27.29 23.52 1.69
CA ASP A 482 -26.12 22.73 1.29
C ASP A 482 -26.45 21.75 0.14
N LEU A 483 -27.65 21.17 0.14
CA LEU A 483 -28.09 20.18 -0.84
C LEU A 483 -28.66 20.78 -2.14
N SER A 484 -28.90 22.09 -2.20
CA SER A 484 -29.51 22.76 -3.36
C SER A 484 -28.60 22.89 -4.60
N GLY A 485 -27.29 22.62 -4.45
CA GLY A 485 -26.32 22.70 -5.54
C GLY A 485 -26.38 21.52 -6.53
N PRO A 486 -25.66 21.61 -7.66
CA PRO A 486 -25.71 20.61 -8.72
C PRO A 486 -25.05 19.28 -8.30
N GLY A 487 -25.87 18.25 -8.08
CA GLY A 487 -25.42 16.88 -7.86
C GLY A 487 -25.27 16.07 -9.15
N ARG A 488 -24.31 15.14 -9.20
CA ARG A 488 -24.19 14.17 -10.31
C ARG A 488 -24.97 12.91 -9.97
N VAL A 489 -25.75 12.39 -10.91
CA VAL A 489 -26.46 11.11 -10.72
C VAL A 489 -25.46 9.96 -10.70
N ASN A 490 -25.50 9.17 -9.63
CA ASN A 490 -24.65 8.00 -9.43
C ASN A 490 -25.23 6.78 -10.17
N ARG A 491 -24.39 6.04 -10.89
CA ARG A 491 -24.78 4.86 -11.68
C ARG A 491 -23.80 3.72 -11.49
N ASP A 492 -24.23 2.49 -11.73
CA ASP A 492 -23.38 1.29 -11.62
C ASP A 492 -22.09 1.40 -12.45
N GLN A 493 -22.19 1.86 -13.70
CA GLN A 493 -21.03 2.00 -14.60
C GLN A 493 -20.22 3.28 -14.37
N ARG A 494 -20.76 4.23 -13.61
CA ARG A 494 -20.14 5.54 -13.33
C ARG A 494 -20.39 5.90 -11.86
N PRO A 495 -19.69 5.25 -10.92
CA PRO A 495 -19.91 5.44 -9.49
C PRO A 495 -19.36 6.81 -9.04
N ALA A 496 -20.13 7.87 -9.28
CA ALA A 496 -19.81 9.23 -8.91
C ALA A 496 -19.62 9.40 -7.40
N ILE A 497 -20.44 8.71 -6.59
CA ILE A 497 -20.40 8.79 -5.13
C ILE A 497 -19.12 8.14 -4.60
N TYR A 498 -18.72 6.97 -5.12
CA TYR A 498 -17.43 6.35 -4.76
C TYR A 498 -16.25 7.31 -4.98
N ARG A 499 -16.23 8.01 -6.12
CA ARG A 499 -15.18 9.00 -6.42
C ARG A 499 -15.20 10.19 -5.44
N LEU A 500 -16.38 10.75 -5.17
CA LEU A 500 -16.53 11.86 -4.23
C LEU A 500 -16.17 11.47 -2.80
N TYR A 501 -16.45 10.22 -2.41
CA TYR A 501 -16.02 9.67 -1.14
C TYR A 501 -14.50 9.56 -1.07
N LEU A 502 -13.86 9.07 -2.15
CA LEU A 502 -12.40 9.04 -2.26
C LEU A 502 -11.81 10.44 -2.08
N ASP A 503 -12.37 11.45 -2.78
CA ASP A 503 -11.95 12.86 -2.66
C ASP A 503 -12.11 13.39 -1.23
N ARG A 504 -13.21 13.04 -0.53
CA ARG A 504 -13.41 13.35 0.89
C ARG A 504 -12.32 12.70 1.75
N TRP A 505 -12.09 11.40 1.59
CA TRP A 505 -11.10 10.65 2.37
C TRP A 505 -9.68 11.20 2.16
N LEU A 506 -9.36 11.56 0.91
CA LEU A 506 -8.13 12.26 0.54
C LEU A 506 -7.99 13.64 1.20
N GLY A 507 -9.09 14.39 1.26
CA GLY A 507 -9.15 15.70 1.93
C GLY A 507 -8.88 15.61 3.43
N GLN A 508 -9.41 14.58 4.11
CA GLN A 508 -9.15 14.31 5.54
C GLN A 508 -7.68 13.98 5.83
N VAL A 509 -7.01 13.38 4.83
CA VAL A 509 -5.65 12.87 4.92
C VAL A 509 -4.58 13.91 4.48
N GLY A 510 -5.00 15.06 3.96
CA GLY A 510 -4.14 16.23 3.77
C GLY A 510 -3.22 16.19 2.53
N GLY A 511 -3.76 15.82 1.35
CA GLY A 511 -3.01 15.94 0.10
C GLY A 511 -3.89 15.89 -1.16
N THR A 512 -3.53 16.67 -2.19
CA THR A 512 -4.09 16.50 -3.54
C THR A 512 -3.46 15.27 -4.20
N VAL A 513 -4.28 14.38 -4.79
CA VAL A 513 -3.84 13.12 -5.45
C VAL A 513 -2.76 13.35 -6.50
N LEU A 514 -2.81 14.52 -7.15
CA LEU A 514 -2.01 14.81 -8.33
C LEU A 514 -0.51 14.77 -8.08
N TRP A 515 0.00 15.31 -6.96
CA TRP A 515 1.45 15.43 -6.79
C TRP A 515 2.14 14.14 -6.30
N PRO A 516 1.58 13.32 -5.37
CA PRO A 516 2.17 12.04 -5.01
C PRO A 516 2.02 11.03 -6.14
N ALA A 517 0.87 11.02 -6.82
CA ALA A 517 0.67 10.20 -8.00
C ALA A 517 1.62 10.61 -9.14
N ALA A 518 1.77 11.92 -9.42
CA ALA A 518 2.72 12.39 -10.41
C ALA A 518 4.17 12.07 -10.00
N ALA A 519 4.56 12.25 -8.74
CA ALA A 519 5.90 11.92 -8.26
C ALA A 519 6.18 10.41 -8.32
N PHE A 520 5.18 9.57 -8.02
CA PHE A 520 5.25 8.12 -8.11
C PHE A 520 5.29 7.65 -9.57
N VAL A 521 4.46 8.22 -10.45
CA VAL A 521 4.52 8.00 -11.91
C VAL A 521 5.85 8.47 -12.49
N LEU A 522 6.41 9.58 -12.01
CA LEU A 522 7.71 10.09 -12.44
C LEU A 522 8.86 9.20 -11.92
N LEU A 523 8.76 8.70 -10.68
CA LEU A 523 9.67 7.71 -10.10
C LEU A 523 9.64 6.42 -10.92
N LEU A 524 8.45 5.96 -11.32
CA LEU A 524 8.27 4.78 -12.13
C LEU A 524 8.70 4.99 -13.58
N ALA A 525 8.48 6.16 -14.16
CA ALA A 525 9.03 6.55 -15.46
C ALA A 525 10.57 6.62 -15.42
N VAL A 526 11.17 6.99 -14.28
CA VAL A 526 12.62 6.98 -14.06
C VAL A 526 13.16 5.55 -13.86
N ILE A 527 12.45 4.69 -13.14
CA ILE A 527 12.77 3.26 -12.99
C ILE A 527 12.67 2.54 -14.35
N PHE A 528 11.59 2.81 -15.09
CA PHE A 528 11.36 2.36 -16.46
C PHE A 528 12.48 2.83 -17.40
N ARG A 529 12.81 4.13 -17.41
CA ARG A 529 13.91 4.66 -18.24
C ARG A 529 15.29 4.07 -17.89
N ARG A 530 15.51 3.58 -16.67
CA ARG A 530 16.79 2.97 -16.26
C ARG A 530 16.87 1.47 -16.47
N THR A 531 15.73 0.78 -16.41
CA THR A 531 15.64 -0.65 -16.75
C THR A 531 15.66 -0.87 -18.28
N VAL A 532 15.30 0.16 -19.03
CA VAL A 532 15.10 0.11 -20.48
C VAL A 532 16.13 1.01 -21.21
N GLY A 533 17.32 0.48 -21.49
CA GLY A 533 18.38 1.16 -22.28
C GLY A 533 18.18 1.05 -23.81
N THR A 534 18.62 2.07 -24.57
CA THR A 534 18.19 2.43 -25.95
C THR A 534 18.46 1.43 -27.09
N GLY A 535 19.06 0.27 -26.83
CA GLY A 535 19.31 -0.76 -27.85
C GLY A 535 18.63 -2.11 -27.60
N GLY A 536 18.20 -2.39 -26.37
CA GLY A 536 17.38 -3.56 -25.95
C GLY A 536 16.03 -3.12 -25.36
N THR A 537 15.68 -1.86 -25.63
CA THR A 537 14.58 -1.05 -25.09
C THR A 537 13.22 -1.67 -25.36
N ALA A 538 12.97 -2.15 -26.58
CA ALA A 538 11.62 -2.49 -27.00
C ALA A 538 11.07 -3.74 -26.28
N VAL A 539 11.90 -4.79 -26.07
CA VAL A 539 11.46 -6.02 -25.38
C VAL A 539 11.24 -5.76 -23.89
N HIS A 540 12.14 -5.02 -23.23
CA HIS A 540 11.95 -4.66 -21.82
C HIS A 540 10.76 -3.70 -21.63
N THR A 541 10.55 -2.78 -22.57
CA THR A 541 9.35 -1.91 -22.59
C THR A 541 8.09 -2.74 -22.73
N ALA A 542 8.06 -3.70 -23.67
CA ALA A 542 6.93 -4.58 -23.87
C ALA A 542 6.58 -5.31 -22.56
N ILE A 543 7.54 -6.02 -21.97
CA ILE A 543 7.34 -6.73 -20.70
C ILE A 543 6.89 -5.78 -19.57
N ALA A 544 7.48 -4.60 -19.43
CA ALA A 544 7.04 -3.62 -18.43
C ALA A 544 5.60 -3.14 -18.66
N THR A 545 5.24 -2.84 -19.92
CA THR A 545 3.87 -2.43 -20.27
C THR A 545 2.88 -3.57 -20.12
N THR A 546 3.32 -4.82 -20.22
CA THR A 546 2.50 -6.02 -19.99
C THR A 546 2.18 -6.17 -18.54
N GLY A 547 3.16 -6.12 -17.64
CA GLY A 547 2.90 -6.12 -16.21
C GLY A 547 1.95 -4.99 -15.81
N LEU A 548 2.16 -3.78 -16.34
CA LEU A 548 1.24 -2.65 -16.14
C LEU A 548 -0.17 -2.96 -16.62
N ALA A 549 -0.29 -3.47 -17.85
CA ALA A 549 -1.56 -3.69 -18.50
C ALA A 549 -2.34 -4.85 -17.89
N SER A 550 -1.68 -5.97 -17.60
CA SER A 550 -2.29 -7.17 -17.02
C SER A 550 -2.85 -6.83 -15.65
N LEU A 551 -2.05 -6.24 -14.74
CA LEU A 551 -2.52 -5.92 -13.41
C LEU A 551 -3.58 -4.80 -13.41
N THR A 552 -3.51 -3.83 -14.33
CA THR A 552 -4.55 -2.80 -14.43
C THR A 552 -5.88 -3.39 -14.92
N LEU A 553 -5.85 -4.23 -15.96
CA LEU A 553 -7.05 -4.88 -16.49
C LEU A 553 -7.64 -5.88 -15.48
N GLU A 554 -6.78 -6.60 -14.76
CA GLU A 554 -7.16 -7.47 -13.66
C GLU A 554 -7.87 -6.69 -12.56
N VAL A 555 -7.29 -5.59 -12.05
CA VAL A 555 -7.95 -4.72 -11.06
C VAL A 555 -9.29 -4.20 -11.59
N CYS A 556 -9.36 -3.79 -12.86
CA CYS A 556 -10.62 -3.33 -13.47
C CYS A 556 -11.69 -4.44 -13.49
N LEU A 557 -11.31 -5.68 -13.80
CA LEU A 557 -12.20 -6.85 -13.77
C LEU A 557 -12.64 -7.20 -12.34
N LEU A 558 -11.73 -7.16 -11.36
CA LEU A 558 -12.04 -7.40 -9.95
C LEU A 558 -12.99 -6.34 -9.39
N LEU A 559 -12.80 -5.06 -9.75
CA LEU A 559 -13.70 -3.96 -9.38
C LEU A 559 -15.08 -4.14 -10.01
N ALA A 560 -15.14 -4.56 -11.28
CA ALA A 560 -16.39 -4.84 -11.96
C ALA A 560 -17.15 -5.99 -11.29
N PHE A 561 -16.42 -7.05 -10.93
CA PHE A 561 -16.95 -8.17 -10.19
C PHE A 561 -17.48 -7.72 -8.81
N GLN A 562 -16.74 -6.86 -8.09
CA GLN A 562 -17.19 -6.30 -6.80
C GLN A 562 -18.49 -5.51 -6.90
N MET A 563 -18.61 -4.66 -7.93
CA MET A 563 -19.83 -3.87 -8.15
C MET A 563 -21.04 -4.77 -8.45
N ALA A 564 -20.83 -5.90 -9.13
CA ALA A 564 -21.88 -6.86 -9.45
C ALA A 564 -22.25 -7.79 -8.27
N SER A 565 -21.24 -8.39 -7.63
CA SER A 565 -21.39 -9.49 -6.66
C SER A 565 -21.43 -9.05 -5.19
N GLY A 566 -21.09 -7.80 -4.87
CA GLY A 566 -21.16 -7.24 -3.51
C GLY A 566 -20.01 -7.66 -2.58
N SER A 567 -19.28 -8.74 -2.88
CA SER A 567 -18.06 -9.14 -2.18
C SER A 567 -17.00 -9.68 -3.14
N LEU A 568 -15.73 -9.54 -2.76
CA LEU A 568 -14.59 -10.07 -3.52
C LEU A 568 -13.86 -11.18 -2.78
N PHE A 569 -13.82 -11.15 -1.44
CA PHE A 569 -12.82 -11.90 -0.68
C PHE A 569 -12.91 -13.42 -0.86
N TYR A 570 -14.11 -13.97 -0.99
CA TYR A 570 -14.30 -15.40 -1.24
C TYR A 570 -13.77 -15.84 -2.61
N GLU A 571 -14.14 -15.09 -3.64
CA GLU A 571 -13.84 -15.43 -5.04
C GLU A 571 -12.46 -14.92 -5.48
N LEU A 572 -11.81 -14.07 -4.69
CA LEU A 572 -10.50 -13.49 -5.01
C LEU A 572 -9.46 -14.58 -5.27
N GLY A 573 -9.40 -15.61 -4.42
CA GLY A 573 -8.46 -16.72 -4.61
C GLY A 573 -8.71 -17.49 -5.90
N LEU A 574 -9.98 -17.72 -6.27
CA LEU A 574 -10.37 -18.42 -7.50
C LEU A 574 -10.11 -17.57 -8.75
N LEU A 575 -10.42 -16.28 -8.70
CA LEU A 575 -10.20 -15.33 -9.79
C LEU A 575 -8.70 -15.16 -10.07
N LEU A 576 -7.88 -14.99 -9.01
CA LEU A 576 -6.43 -14.94 -9.13
C LEU A 576 -5.85 -16.29 -9.61
N ALA A 577 -6.35 -17.42 -9.10
CA ALA A 577 -5.95 -18.74 -9.58
C ALA A 577 -6.26 -18.92 -11.07
N SER A 578 -7.39 -18.41 -11.55
CA SER A 578 -7.78 -18.49 -12.97
C SER A 578 -6.81 -17.70 -13.86
N PHE A 579 -6.41 -16.49 -13.43
CA PHE A 579 -5.35 -15.74 -14.09
C PHE A 579 -4.03 -16.54 -14.11
N MET A 580 -3.64 -17.14 -12.99
CA MET A 580 -2.40 -17.93 -12.88
C MET A 580 -2.44 -19.22 -13.70
N VAL A 581 -3.59 -19.89 -13.82
CA VAL A 581 -3.75 -21.02 -14.76
C VAL A 581 -3.52 -20.54 -16.18
N GLY A 582 -4.08 -19.38 -16.53
CA GLY A 582 -3.83 -18.72 -17.80
C GLY A 582 -2.35 -18.49 -18.04
N THR A 583 -1.63 -17.87 -17.09
CA THR A 583 -0.20 -17.58 -17.24
C THR A 583 0.64 -18.85 -17.39
N THR A 584 0.36 -19.90 -16.62
CA THR A 584 1.02 -21.21 -16.75
C THR A 584 0.79 -21.82 -18.15
N VAL A 585 -0.46 -21.83 -18.62
CA VAL A 585 -0.83 -22.38 -19.95
C VAL A 585 -0.17 -21.56 -21.08
N GLY A 586 -0.25 -20.23 -21.01
CA GLY A 586 0.36 -19.32 -21.97
C GLY A 586 1.88 -19.47 -22.04
N ALA A 587 2.54 -19.54 -20.88
CA ALA A 587 3.98 -19.73 -20.80
C ALA A 587 4.42 -21.10 -21.37
N ARG A 588 3.69 -22.16 -21.04
CA ARG A 588 3.95 -23.50 -21.58
C ARG A 588 3.76 -23.52 -23.10
N TRP A 589 2.66 -22.96 -23.60
CA TRP A 589 2.35 -22.93 -25.02
C TRP A 589 3.39 -22.15 -25.83
N ALA A 590 3.78 -20.96 -25.35
CA ALA A 590 4.83 -20.17 -25.97
C ALA A 590 6.18 -20.91 -26.00
N SER A 591 6.54 -21.60 -24.91
CA SER A 591 7.80 -22.36 -24.84
C SER A 591 7.88 -23.56 -25.80
N LEU A 592 6.74 -24.04 -26.31
CA LEU A 592 6.67 -25.17 -27.25
C LEU A 592 6.68 -24.72 -28.72
N ARG A 593 6.41 -23.44 -29.00
CA ARG A 593 6.28 -22.93 -30.37
C ARG A 593 7.15 -21.69 -30.58
N CYS A 594 8.40 -21.92 -30.95
CA CYS A 594 9.50 -20.96 -30.99
C CYS A 594 9.72 -20.24 -32.35
N ALA A 595 8.88 -20.46 -33.35
CA ALA A 595 9.10 -19.88 -34.67
C ALA A 595 8.83 -18.35 -34.67
N ARG A 596 9.88 -17.55 -34.94
CA ARG A 596 9.85 -16.07 -35.05
C ARG A 596 9.38 -15.38 -33.74
N PRO A 597 10.13 -15.51 -32.63
CA PRO A 597 9.67 -15.12 -31.30
C PRO A 597 9.37 -13.61 -31.17
N ALA A 598 10.14 -12.75 -31.84
CA ALA A 598 9.92 -11.30 -31.85
C ALA A 598 8.58 -10.89 -32.51
N ARG A 599 8.18 -11.57 -33.61
CA ARG A 599 6.91 -11.28 -34.29
C ARG A 599 5.72 -11.78 -33.49
N ARG A 600 5.88 -12.93 -32.81
CA ARG A 600 4.87 -13.47 -31.90
C ARG A 600 4.67 -12.59 -30.68
N LEU A 601 5.76 -12.05 -30.11
CA LEU A 601 5.68 -11.09 -29.00
C LEU A 601 4.87 -9.85 -29.40
N ALA A 602 5.15 -9.25 -30.57
CA ALA A 602 4.37 -8.12 -31.07
C ALA A 602 2.89 -8.49 -31.34
N ALA A 603 2.61 -9.71 -31.81
CA ALA A 603 1.24 -10.19 -31.98
C ALA A 603 0.52 -10.33 -30.63
N THR A 604 1.19 -10.82 -29.60
CA THR A 604 0.65 -10.91 -28.23
C THR A 604 0.26 -9.52 -27.72
N ASP A 605 1.11 -8.50 -27.89
CA ASP A 605 0.80 -7.12 -27.52
C ASP A 605 -0.47 -6.58 -28.20
N VAL A 606 -0.64 -6.83 -29.50
CA VAL A 606 -1.85 -6.45 -30.25
C VAL A 606 -3.07 -7.18 -29.70
N THR A 607 -2.98 -8.49 -29.47
CA THR A 607 -4.10 -9.27 -28.93
C THR A 607 -4.50 -8.82 -27.52
N MET A 608 -3.54 -8.40 -26.69
CA MET A 608 -3.82 -7.86 -25.36
C MET A 608 -4.53 -6.50 -25.43
N ALA A 609 -4.17 -5.64 -26.39
CA ALA A 609 -4.89 -4.40 -26.65
C ALA A 609 -6.34 -4.64 -27.11
N VAL A 610 -6.55 -5.64 -27.97
CA VAL A 610 -7.90 -6.06 -28.41
C VAL A 610 -8.69 -6.63 -27.24
N ALA A 611 -8.09 -7.47 -26.39
CA ALA A 611 -8.72 -8.02 -25.21
C ALA A 611 -9.16 -6.90 -24.23
N GLY A 612 -8.28 -5.94 -23.94
CA GLY A 612 -8.62 -4.79 -23.08
C GLY A 612 -9.75 -3.93 -23.65
N THR A 613 -9.79 -3.74 -24.97
CA THR A 613 -10.89 -3.02 -25.65
C THR A 613 -12.19 -3.80 -25.61
N SER A 614 -12.12 -5.13 -25.75
CA SER A 614 -13.29 -6.02 -25.66
C SER A 614 -13.87 -6.05 -24.25
N ILE A 615 -13.01 -6.06 -23.22
CA ILE A 615 -13.43 -5.91 -21.82
C ILE A 615 -14.15 -4.58 -21.63
N ALA A 616 -13.58 -3.46 -22.13
CA ALA A 616 -14.22 -2.15 -22.04
C ALA A 616 -15.61 -2.12 -22.73
N ALA A 617 -15.74 -2.75 -23.89
CA ALA A 617 -17.00 -2.86 -24.62
C ALA A 617 -18.04 -3.71 -23.85
N ALA A 618 -17.64 -4.88 -23.34
CA ALA A 618 -18.51 -5.75 -22.54
C ALA A 618 -19.02 -5.05 -21.28
N MET A 619 -18.16 -4.31 -20.58
CA MET A 619 -18.54 -3.53 -19.40
C MET A 619 -19.49 -2.39 -19.74
N SER A 620 -19.36 -1.79 -20.93
CA SER A 620 -20.24 -0.72 -21.41
C SER A 620 -21.62 -1.23 -21.79
N ALA A 621 -21.72 -2.47 -22.28
CA ALA A 621 -22.97 -3.10 -22.72
C ALA A 621 -23.91 -3.52 -21.57
N SER A 622 -23.57 -3.24 -20.30
CA SER A 622 -24.42 -3.51 -19.14
C SER A 622 -24.92 -4.96 -19.09
N MET A 623 -24.04 -5.94 -19.28
CA MET A 623 -24.37 -7.36 -19.04
C MET A 623 -24.00 -7.73 -17.59
N PRO A 624 -24.87 -7.52 -16.59
CA PRO A 624 -24.63 -8.04 -15.25
C PRO A 624 -24.73 -9.56 -15.33
N VAL A 625 -23.59 -10.25 -15.34
CA VAL A 625 -23.56 -11.69 -15.21
C VAL A 625 -23.55 -11.99 -13.72
N GLU A 626 -24.71 -12.38 -13.19
CA GLU A 626 -24.89 -12.65 -11.76
C GLU A 626 -24.78 -14.13 -11.41
N GLY A 627 -24.49 -14.41 -10.14
CA GLY A 627 -24.41 -15.77 -9.63
C GLY A 627 -23.22 -16.56 -10.18
N ALA A 628 -23.35 -17.89 -10.25
CA ALA A 628 -22.27 -18.79 -10.66
C ALA A 628 -21.76 -18.51 -12.09
N TRP A 629 -22.64 -18.07 -12.98
CA TRP A 629 -22.29 -17.65 -14.33
C TRP A 629 -21.39 -16.42 -14.34
N GLY A 630 -21.59 -15.51 -13.37
CA GLY A 630 -20.77 -14.31 -13.18
C GLY A 630 -19.32 -14.67 -12.85
N VAL A 631 -19.12 -15.42 -11.77
CA VAL A 631 -17.79 -15.90 -11.35
C VAL A 631 -17.08 -16.58 -12.52
N THR A 632 -17.78 -17.46 -13.24
CA THR A 632 -17.23 -18.18 -14.39
C THR A 632 -16.81 -17.25 -15.53
N ALA A 633 -17.63 -16.25 -15.87
CA ALA A 633 -17.33 -15.28 -16.92
C ALA A 633 -16.09 -14.43 -16.58
N TYR A 634 -16.00 -13.91 -15.34
CA TYR A 634 -14.85 -13.13 -14.89
C TYR A 634 -13.58 -14.00 -14.78
N ALA A 635 -13.69 -15.23 -14.27
CA ALA A 635 -12.58 -16.19 -14.27
C ALA A 635 -12.09 -16.52 -15.68
N CYS A 636 -12.97 -16.69 -16.65
CA CYS A 636 -12.60 -16.90 -18.05
C CYS A 636 -11.89 -15.68 -18.64
N ALA A 637 -12.41 -14.47 -18.40
CA ALA A 637 -11.78 -13.23 -18.87
C ALA A 637 -10.36 -13.05 -18.29
N LEU A 638 -10.20 -13.31 -16.98
CA LEU A 638 -8.91 -13.30 -16.30
C LEU A 638 -7.99 -14.41 -16.81
N GLY A 639 -8.51 -15.61 -17.06
CA GLY A 639 -7.74 -16.72 -17.63
C GLY A 639 -7.20 -16.40 -19.02
N VAL A 640 -8.02 -15.81 -19.89
CA VAL A 640 -7.58 -15.35 -21.23
C VAL A 640 -6.49 -14.28 -21.10
N LEU A 641 -6.69 -13.29 -20.24
CA LEU A 641 -5.68 -12.27 -19.96
C LEU A 641 -4.38 -12.89 -19.42
N GLY A 642 -4.51 -13.89 -18.56
CA GLY A 642 -3.40 -14.69 -18.04
C GLY A 642 -2.65 -15.43 -19.14
N VAL A 643 -3.34 -16.07 -20.09
CA VAL A 643 -2.70 -16.73 -21.24
C VAL A 643 -1.85 -15.75 -22.04
N LEU A 644 -2.40 -14.58 -22.36
CA LEU A 644 -1.67 -13.54 -23.10
C LEU A 644 -0.43 -13.08 -22.34
N THR A 645 -0.58 -12.81 -21.04
CA THR A 645 0.52 -12.38 -20.16
C THR A 645 1.62 -13.47 -20.07
N GLY A 646 1.23 -14.72 -19.86
CA GLY A 646 2.15 -15.84 -19.70
C GLY A 646 2.97 -16.15 -20.96
N MET A 647 2.41 -15.90 -22.15
CA MET A 647 3.13 -16.10 -23.42
C MET A 647 4.34 -15.19 -23.58
N GLU A 648 4.31 -13.99 -23.01
CA GLU A 648 5.33 -12.98 -23.31
C GLU A 648 6.70 -13.30 -22.71
N MET A 649 6.73 -13.86 -21.49
CA MET A 649 7.98 -14.07 -20.78
C MET A 649 8.91 -15.09 -21.47
N PRO A 650 8.43 -16.28 -21.92
CA PRO A 650 9.24 -17.17 -22.75
C PRO A 650 9.65 -16.57 -24.09
N LEU A 651 8.76 -15.84 -24.78
CA LEU A 651 9.05 -15.21 -26.07
C LEU A 651 10.11 -14.11 -25.94
N ALA A 652 10.10 -13.35 -24.85
CA ALA A 652 11.08 -12.32 -24.55
C ALA A 652 12.46 -12.91 -24.23
N VAL A 653 12.51 -13.95 -23.38
CA VAL A 653 13.76 -14.67 -23.06
C VAL A 653 14.37 -15.26 -24.34
N GLU A 654 13.56 -15.88 -25.19
CA GLU A 654 14.04 -16.45 -26.45
C GLU A 654 14.54 -15.39 -27.43
N THR A 655 13.80 -14.28 -27.58
CA THR A 655 14.18 -13.17 -28.46
C THR A 655 15.50 -12.52 -28.05
N LEU A 656 15.77 -12.43 -26.75
CA LEU A 656 17.00 -11.84 -26.21
C LEU A 656 18.16 -12.85 -26.19
N SER A 657 17.91 -14.11 -25.83
CA SER A 657 18.95 -15.15 -25.83
C SER A 657 19.45 -15.51 -27.23
N ALA A 658 18.56 -15.59 -28.23
CA ALA A 658 18.93 -15.80 -29.63
C ALA A 658 19.82 -14.69 -30.20
N ARG A 659 19.71 -13.47 -29.67
CA ARG A 659 20.52 -12.30 -30.08
C ARG A 659 21.81 -12.13 -29.28
N ALA A 660 21.90 -12.72 -28.09
CA ALA A 660 22.99 -12.45 -27.14
C ALA A 660 24.08 -13.54 -27.07
N GLN A 661 23.96 -14.66 -27.79
CA GLN A 661 24.86 -15.83 -27.61
C GLN A 661 25.13 -16.15 -26.12
N ALA A 662 24.10 -15.98 -25.29
CA ALA A 662 24.25 -16.00 -23.84
C ALA A 662 24.66 -17.40 -23.35
N ARG A 663 25.67 -17.48 -22.48
CA ARG A 663 26.05 -18.75 -21.83
C ARG A 663 24.89 -19.26 -20.96
N THR A 664 24.80 -20.58 -20.73
CA THR A 664 23.71 -21.23 -19.97
C THR A 664 23.41 -20.60 -18.60
N GLY A 665 24.42 -20.04 -17.91
CA GLY A 665 24.24 -19.32 -16.63
C GLY A 665 23.75 -17.87 -16.74
N GLU A 666 23.81 -17.23 -17.91
CA GLU A 666 23.31 -15.87 -18.15
C GLU A 666 21.81 -15.85 -18.44
N ALA A 667 21.25 -16.93 -19.02
CA ALA A 667 19.83 -17.05 -19.30
C ALA A 667 18.96 -17.00 -18.02
N GLY A 668 19.43 -17.55 -16.90
CA GLY A 668 18.70 -17.47 -15.63
C GLY A 668 18.67 -16.06 -15.04
N ARG A 669 19.77 -15.31 -15.19
CA ARG A 669 19.83 -13.90 -14.81
C ARG A 669 18.93 -13.03 -15.69
N LEU A 670 18.92 -13.31 -16.99
CA LEU A 670 18.01 -12.67 -17.94
C LEU A 670 16.55 -12.89 -17.55
N LEU A 671 16.14 -14.13 -17.25
CA LEU A 671 14.79 -14.44 -16.78
C LEU A 671 14.47 -13.68 -15.48
N SER A 672 15.36 -13.69 -14.48
CA SER A 672 15.13 -12.97 -13.22
C SER A 672 15.05 -11.44 -13.40
N GLY A 673 15.80 -10.90 -14.36
CA GLY A 673 15.76 -9.48 -14.71
C GLY A 673 14.46 -9.08 -15.40
N LEU A 674 14.01 -9.86 -16.38
CA LEU A 674 12.73 -9.64 -17.05
C LEU A 674 11.56 -9.80 -16.09
N TYR A 675 11.60 -10.80 -15.19
CA TYR A 675 10.62 -10.96 -14.12
C TYR A 675 10.55 -9.72 -13.20
N GLY A 676 11.70 -9.15 -12.83
CA GLY A 676 11.73 -7.89 -12.08
C GLY A 676 11.15 -6.70 -12.85
N VAL A 677 11.32 -6.65 -14.18
CA VAL A 677 10.75 -5.59 -15.03
C VAL A 677 9.24 -5.74 -15.16
N ASP A 678 8.73 -6.97 -15.31
CA ASP A 678 7.30 -7.29 -15.32
C ASP A 678 6.64 -6.87 -14.01
N LEU A 679 7.19 -7.31 -12.87
CA LEU A 679 6.71 -6.92 -11.54
C LEU A 679 6.76 -5.42 -11.27
N ALA A 680 7.79 -4.71 -11.76
CA ALA A 680 7.86 -3.25 -11.66
C ALA A 680 6.78 -2.56 -12.52
N GLY A 681 6.51 -3.09 -13.71
CA GLY A 681 5.39 -2.70 -14.55
C GLY A 681 4.05 -2.92 -13.85
N ALA A 682 3.86 -4.10 -13.26
CA ALA A 682 2.69 -4.45 -12.47
C ALA A 682 2.50 -3.49 -11.30
N ALA A 683 3.55 -3.21 -10.53
CA ALA A 683 3.50 -2.23 -9.44
C ALA A 683 3.01 -0.84 -9.91
N LEU A 684 3.47 -0.39 -11.09
CA LEU A 684 2.97 0.85 -11.72
C LEU A 684 1.49 0.71 -12.10
N GLY A 685 1.09 -0.41 -12.68
CA GLY A 685 -0.30 -0.72 -13.01
C GLY A 685 -1.24 -0.65 -11.82
N ALA A 686 -0.96 -1.39 -10.73
CA ALA A 686 -1.79 -1.42 -9.53
C ALA A 686 -2.04 -0.03 -8.95
N VAL A 687 -0.98 0.74 -8.73
CA VAL A 687 -1.10 2.07 -8.11
C VAL A 687 -1.75 3.06 -9.07
N THR A 688 -1.36 3.06 -10.36
CA THR A 688 -1.92 4.02 -11.32
C THR A 688 -3.40 3.73 -11.58
N ALA A 689 -3.79 2.46 -11.64
CA ALA A 689 -5.19 2.04 -11.76
C ALA A 689 -6.02 2.49 -10.55
N ALA A 690 -5.61 2.08 -9.35
CA ALA A 690 -6.39 2.30 -8.13
C ALA A 690 -6.40 3.75 -7.65
N VAL A 691 -5.27 4.46 -7.77
CA VAL A 691 -5.11 5.84 -7.25
C VAL A 691 -5.52 6.90 -8.27
N VAL A 692 -5.31 6.67 -9.57
CA VAL A 692 -5.40 7.73 -10.58
C VAL A 692 -6.46 7.44 -11.62
N LEU A 693 -6.32 6.36 -12.40
CA LEU A 693 -7.11 6.16 -13.62
C LEU A 693 -8.57 5.82 -13.29
N VAL A 694 -8.81 4.85 -12.40
CA VAL A 694 -10.18 4.45 -12.05
C VAL A 694 -10.94 5.62 -11.41
N PRO A 695 -10.41 6.36 -10.42
CA PRO A 695 -11.11 7.51 -9.87
C PRO A 695 -11.27 8.67 -10.87
N ALA A 696 -10.27 8.96 -11.70
CA ALA A 696 -10.31 10.14 -12.58
C ALA A 696 -11.21 9.94 -13.80
N VAL A 697 -11.11 8.78 -14.47
CA VAL A 697 -11.78 8.54 -15.77
C VAL A 697 -12.76 7.37 -15.75
N GLY A 698 -12.82 6.60 -14.67
CA GLY A 698 -13.69 5.42 -14.54
C GLY A 698 -13.07 4.15 -15.11
N VAL A 699 -13.68 3.00 -14.79
CA VAL A 699 -13.14 1.66 -15.10
C VAL A 699 -13.04 1.42 -16.61
N VAL A 700 -14.11 1.69 -17.37
CA VAL A 700 -14.14 1.49 -18.84
C VAL A 700 -13.04 2.29 -19.56
N ARG A 701 -12.89 3.57 -19.23
CA ARG A 701 -11.87 4.43 -19.87
C ARG A 701 -10.45 4.04 -19.46
N THR A 702 -10.28 3.49 -18.26
CA THR A 702 -9.00 2.92 -17.81
C THR A 702 -8.59 1.74 -18.68
N CYS A 703 -9.52 0.82 -18.99
CA CYS A 703 -9.26 -0.30 -19.90
C CYS A 703 -8.86 0.17 -21.31
N LEU A 704 -9.52 1.20 -21.84
CA LEU A 704 -9.17 1.80 -23.14
C LEU A 704 -7.79 2.46 -23.14
N ALA A 705 -7.45 3.21 -22.07
CA ALA A 705 -6.15 3.86 -21.93
C ALA A 705 -5.00 2.83 -21.91
N VAL A 706 -5.16 1.75 -21.17
CA VAL A 706 -4.19 0.65 -21.11
C VAL A 706 -4.08 -0.09 -22.45
N SER A 707 -5.20 -0.27 -23.14
CA SER A 707 -5.22 -0.87 -24.49
C SER A 707 -4.42 -0.03 -25.48
N ALA A 708 -4.51 1.29 -25.39
CA ALA A 708 -3.69 2.20 -26.20
C ALA A 708 -2.19 2.07 -25.88
N VAL A 709 -1.81 1.90 -24.60
CA VAL A 709 -0.41 1.64 -24.20
C VAL A 709 0.12 0.35 -24.85
N LYS A 710 -0.67 -0.73 -24.86
CA LYS A 710 -0.26 -1.99 -25.51
C LYS A 710 -0.21 -1.88 -27.04
N ALA A 711 -1.12 -1.13 -27.66
CA ALA A 711 -1.04 -0.86 -29.10
C ALA A 711 0.25 -0.09 -29.47
N LEU A 712 0.65 0.90 -28.65
CA LEU A 712 1.91 1.63 -28.83
C LEU A 712 3.14 0.73 -28.62
N SER A 713 3.10 -0.16 -27.63
CA SER A 713 4.16 -1.16 -27.41
C SER A 713 4.33 -2.09 -28.62
N ALA A 714 3.21 -2.61 -29.17
CA ALA A 714 3.23 -3.42 -30.37
C ALA A 714 3.85 -2.69 -31.57
N ALA A 715 3.45 -1.43 -31.80
CA ALA A 715 4.03 -0.60 -32.85
C ALA A 715 5.55 -0.42 -32.65
N GLY A 716 5.99 -0.18 -31.41
CA GLY A 716 7.41 -0.08 -31.06
C GLY A 716 8.19 -1.36 -31.35
N LEU A 717 7.62 -2.54 -31.07
CA LEU A 717 8.23 -3.84 -31.40
C LEU A 717 8.31 -4.08 -32.91
N MET A 718 7.28 -3.70 -33.67
CA MET A 718 7.25 -3.84 -35.13
C MET A 718 8.25 -2.92 -35.82
N LEU A 719 8.39 -1.67 -35.35
CA LEU A 719 9.33 -0.68 -35.88
C LEU A 719 10.79 -0.97 -35.44
N GLY A 720 10.99 -1.42 -34.19
CA GLY A 720 12.29 -1.70 -33.61
C GLY A 720 12.96 -3.00 -34.09
N ALA A 721 12.26 -3.85 -34.86
CA ALA A 721 12.78 -5.11 -35.37
C ALA A 721 14.04 -5.00 -36.25
N ARG A 722 14.40 -3.79 -36.69
CA ARG A 722 15.57 -3.52 -37.56
C ARG A 722 16.83 -2.98 -36.83
N SER A 723 16.76 -2.59 -35.55
CA SER A 723 17.89 -1.97 -34.86
C SER A 723 17.91 -2.26 -33.35
N VAL A 724 18.39 -3.45 -32.96
CA VAL A 724 18.53 -3.83 -31.53
C VAL A 724 20.00 -4.13 -31.27
N ARG A 725 20.71 -3.23 -30.57
CA ARG A 725 22.03 -3.51 -30.00
C ARG A 725 21.85 -3.96 -28.55
N VAL A 726 22.26 -5.18 -28.24
CA VAL A 726 22.25 -5.75 -26.89
C VAL A 726 23.02 -4.79 -25.95
N PRO A 727 22.36 -4.15 -24.96
CA PRO A 727 23.09 -3.50 -23.89
C PRO A 727 23.83 -4.59 -23.13
N ALA A 728 25.12 -4.40 -22.85
CA ALA A 728 25.84 -5.26 -21.91
C ALA A 728 25.01 -5.38 -20.62
N ALA A 729 24.94 -6.61 -20.07
CA ALA A 729 24.25 -6.87 -18.81
C ALA A 729 24.57 -5.76 -17.81
N PRO A 730 23.59 -5.25 -17.03
CA PRO A 730 23.84 -4.22 -16.05
C PRO A 730 25.04 -4.64 -15.21
N ASP A 731 26.13 -3.88 -15.38
CA ASP A 731 27.44 -4.22 -14.83
C ASP A 731 27.23 -4.49 -13.33
N SER A 732 27.59 -5.69 -12.87
CA SER A 732 27.30 -6.24 -11.52
C SER A 732 27.96 -5.46 -10.36
N ARG A 733 28.45 -4.25 -10.63
CA ARG A 733 28.93 -3.28 -9.66
C ARG A 733 27.76 -2.54 -9.03
N GLY A 734 27.05 -3.28 -8.18
CA GLY A 734 26.12 -2.79 -7.17
C GLY A 734 24.80 -2.28 -7.73
N VAL A 735 23.68 -2.64 -7.08
CA VAL A 735 22.58 -1.68 -6.96
C VAL A 735 23.25 -0.43 -6.41
N PRO A 736 23.28 0.69 -7.14
CA PRO A 736 24.02 1.82 -6.66
C PRO A 736 23.38 2.16 -5.32
N VAL A 737 24.18 2.23 -4.25
CA VAL A 737 23.74 2.71 -2.92
C VAL A 737 22.83 3.94 -3.06
N ARG A 738 23.04 4.73 -4.12
CA ARG A 738 22.20 5.83 -4.61
C ARG A 738 20.72 5.54 -4.89
N PHE A 739 20.30 4.32 -5.23
CA PHE A 739 18.90 3.96 -5.51
C PHE A 739 18.15 3.59 -4.23
N VAL A 740 18.74 2.76 -3.37
CA VAL A 740 18.24 2.52 -2.01
C VAL A 740 18.28 3.83 -1.21
N ALA A 741 19.37 4.59 -1.34
CA ALA A 741 19.51 5.92 -0.75
C ALA A 741 18.49 6.92 -1.29
N ALA A 742 18.22 6.95 -2.60
CA ALA A 742 17.18 7.82 -3.18
C ALA A 742 15.78 7.41 -2.75
N SER A 743 15.49 6.11 -2.67
CA SER A 743 14.19 5.59 -2.24
C SER A 743 13.96 5.86 -0.75
N LEU A 744 15.01 5.72 0.08
CA LEU A 744 15.00 6.09 1.50
C LEU A 744 14.98 7.61 1.70
N LEU A 745 15.62 8.39 0.84
CA LEU A 745 15.54 9.86 0.82
C LEU A 745 14.13 10.33 0.50
N ILE A 746 13.49 9.70 -0.49
CA ILE A 746 12.12 10.01 -0.89
C ILE A 746 11.18 9.58 0.24
N ALA A 747 11.34 8.37 0.80
CA ALA A 747 10.53 7.89 1.93
C ALA A 747 10.72 8.76 3.19
N ALA A 748 11.96 9.14 3.53
CA ALA A 748 12.27 10.02 4.66
C ALA A 748 11.77 11.45 4.41
N ALA A 749 11.95 12.01 3.21
CA ALA A 749 11.38 13.31 2.84
C ALA A 749 9.85 13.29 2.91
N PHE A 750 9.21 12.18 2.53
CA PHE A 750 7.75 12.00 2.60
C PHE A 750 7.27 11.91 4.06
N LEU A 751 7.96 11.12 4.88
CA LEU A 751 7.71 10.97 6.31
C LEU A 751 7.92 12.29 7.08
N ILE A 752 8.90 13.10 6.67
CA ILE A 752 9.21 14.41 7.29
C ILE A 752 8.28 15.52 6.74
N ALA A 753 7.78 15.42 5.51
CA ALA A 753 6.86 16.38 4.89
C ALA A 753 5.41 16.24 5.37
N ALA A 754 4.98 15.07 5.84
CA ALA A 754 3.62 14.81 6.32
C ALA A 754 3.24 15.70 7.52
N PRO A 755 2.18 16.54 7.47
CA PRO A 755 1.82 17.49 8.54
C PRO A 755 1.61 16.88 9.92
N GLN A 756 1.24 15.59 10.00
CA GLN A 756 0.85 14.93 11.24
C GLN A 756 1.99 14.15 11.94
N THR A 757 3.12 13.90 11.28
CA THR A 757 4.31 13.23 11.89
C THR A 757 5.17 14.16 12.76
N ARG A 758 4.70 15.38 13.03
CA ARG A 758 5.46 16.47 13.70
C ARG A 758 5.94 16.10 15.10
N LEU A 759 5.12 15.45 15.91
CA LEU A 759 5.43 15.18 17.31
C LEU A 759 6.24 13.90 17.51
N SER A 760 5.90 12.83 16.78
CA SER A 760 6.51 11.51 16.98
C SER A 760 7.95 11.43 16.49
N MET A 761 8.25 12.00 15.31
CA MET A 761 9.62 12.10 14.79
C MET A 761 10.48 13.09 15.58
N TYR A 762 9.87 14.17 16.07
CA TYR A 762 10.53 15.11 16.97
C TYR A 762 10.88 14.41 18.30
N ALA A 763 9.95 13.68 18.91
CA ALA A 763 10.18 12.89 20.13
C ALA A 763 11.30 11.84 19.95
N LEU A 764 11.33 11.13 18.82
CA LEU A 764 12.40 10.17 18.50
C LEU A 764 13.79 10.86 18.47
N SER A 765 13.87 12.09 17.97
CA SER A 765 15.11 12.87 17.92
C SER A 765 15.62 13.33 19.28
N PHE A 766 14.81 13.23 20.34
CA PHE A 766 15.24 13.43 21.73
C PHE A 766 15.60 12.13 22.46
N SER A 767 15.26 10.98 21.90
CA SER A 767 15.52 9.72 22.58
C SER A 767 17.02 9.48 22.75
N GLU A 768 17.44 9.16 23.97
CA GLU A 768 18.84 8.85 24.28
C GLU A 768 19.33 7.64 23.47
N GLY A 769 18.43 6.67 23.21
CA GLY A 769 18.71 5.52 22.36
C GLY A 769 19.11 5.91 20.93
N TYR A 770 18.42 6.89 20.31
CA TYR A 770 18.77 7.35 18.97
C TYR A 770 20.11 8.10 18.94
N HIS A 771 20.40 8.92 19.97
CA HIS A 771 21.69 9.59 20.12
C HIS A 771 22.84 8.59 20.31
N ALA A 772 22.65 7.58 21.16
CA ALA A 772 23.64 6.54 21.41
C ALA A 772 23.95 5.72 20.14
N VAL A 773 22.92 5.37 19.36
CA VAL A 773 23.09 4.70 18.06
C VAL A 773 23.87 5.58 17.08
N LEU A 774 23.55 6.88 16.98
CA LEU A 774 24.27 7.79 16.08
C LEU A 774 25.73 7.99 16.48
N LEU A 775 26.02 8.16 17.77
CA LEU A 775 27.40 8.25 18.27
C LEU A 775 28.16 6.94 18.07
N GLY A 776 27.52 5.80 18.33
CA GLY A 776 28.11 4.48 18.09
C GLY A 776 28.46 4.24 16.63
N LEU A 777 27.56 4.58 15.71
CA LEU A 777 27.80 4.49 14.26
C LEU A 777 28.88 5.48 13.78
N LEU A 778 28.92 6.69 14.33
CA LEU A 778 29.96 7.68 14.04
C LEU A 778 31.33 7.18 14.48
N ALA A 779 31.44 6.69 15.72
CA ALA A 779 32.68 6.18 16.30
C ALA A 779 33.17 4.93 15.55
N ALA A 780 32.27 4.00 15.26
CA ALA A 780 32.59 2.79 14.52
C ALA A 780 32.98 3.09 13.06
N GLY A 781 32.34 4.07 12.40
CA GLY A 781 32.74 4.52 11.06
C GLY A 781 34.07 5.29 11.04
N LEU A 782 34.36 6.10 12.07
CA LEU A 782 35.68 6.71 12.29
C LEU A 782 36.76 5.65 12.45
N ALA A 783 36.55 4.67 13.32
CA ALA A 783 37.49 3.56 13.52
C ALA A 783 37.70 2.75 12.23
N ALA A 784 36.64 2.48 11.46
CA ALA A 784 36.69 1.78 10.19
C ALA A 784 37.46 2.55 9.10
N THR A 785 37.42 3.88 9.13
CA THR A 785 38.05 4.72 8.11
C THR A 785 39.49 5.10 8.43
N LEU A 786 39.82 5.27 9.71
CA LEU A 786 41.18 5.54 10.20
C LEU A 786 42.05 4.28 10.38
N ASP A 787 41.49 3.09 10.09
CA ASP A 787 42.17 1.79 10.21
C ASP A 787 42.83 1.58 11.60
N VAL A 788 42.10 1.96 12.65
CA VAL A 788 42.59 1.90 14.04
C VAL A 788 42.98 0.46 14.37
N ARG A 789 44.21 0.25 14.86
CA ARG A 789 44.72 -1.07 15.24
C ARG A 789 44.67 -1.21 16.77
N PRO A 790 43.93 -2.17 17.34
CA PRO A 790 43.93 -2.39 18.78
C PRO A 790 45.29 -2.96 19.22
N ALA A 791 45.79 -2.48 20.37
CA ALA A 791 47.08 -2.89 20.92
C ALA A 791 47.10 -4.37 21.39
N ALA A 792 45.96 -4.91 21.83
CA ALA A 792 45.84 -6.29 22.29
C ALA A 792 45.62 -7.29 21.14
N SER A 793 46.50 -8.28 21.03
CA SER A 793 46.48 -9.30 19.97
C SER A 793 45.22 -10.18 19.95
N GLY A 794 44.62 -10.44 21.12
CA GLY A 794 43.38 -11.23 21.26
C GLY A 794 42.13 -10.54 20.68
N LEU A 795 42.03 -9.21 20.83
CA LEU A 795 40.91 -8.43 20.28
C LEU A 795 41.08 -8.13 18.78
N ARG A 796 42.29 -8.24 18.24
CA ARG A 796 42.61 -7.84 16.85
C ARG A 796 41.79 -8.59 15.80
N ARG A 797 41.57 -9.90 15.97
CA ARG A 797 40.76 -10.72 15.04
C ARG A 797 39.27 -10.40 15.07
N SER A 798 38.71 -10.16 16.26
CA SER A 798 37.30 -9.78 16.42
C SER A 798 37.06 -8.36 15.93
N PHE A 799 37.97 -7.43 16.25
CA PHE A 799 37.92 -6.05 15.81
C PHE A 799 38.03 -5.92 14.28
N HIS A 800 38.94 -6.64 13.62
CA HIS A 800 39.00 -6.66 12.15
C HIS A 800 37.77 -7.29 11.50
N ARG A 801 37.15 -8.31 12.12
CA ARG A 801 35.87 -8.87 11.63
C ARG A 801 34.76 -7.83 11.69
N VAL A 802 34.64 -7.10 12.81
CA VAL A 802 33.65 -6.04 12.99
C VAL A 802 33.90 -4.87 12.02
N LEU A 803 35.15 -4.40 11.88
CA LEU A 803 35.51 -3.36 10.91
C LEU A 803 35.27 -3.80 9.46
N GLY A 804 35.49 -5.07 9.14
CA GLY A 804 35.21 -5.64 7.82
C GLY A 804 33.71 -5.62 7.49
N VAL A 805 32.86 -5.92 8.47
CA VAL A 805 31.39 -5.80 8.35
C VAL A 805 30.97 -4.34 8.17
N MET A 806 31.58 -3.42 8.93
CA MET A 806 31.35 -1.98 8.84
C MET A 806 31.72 -1.37 7.47
N ARG A 807 32.71 -1.96 6.77
CA ARG A 807 33.12 -1.55 5.42
C ARG A 807 32.21 -2.07 4.30
N SER A 808 31.25 -2.95 4.60
CA SER A 808 30.33 -3.51 3.61
C SER A 808 29.41 -2.45 2.99
N GLU A 809 28.91 -2.68 1.77
CA GLU A 809 27.93 -1.77 1.13
C GLU A 809 26.59 -1.72 1.90
N SER A 810 26.17 -2.84 2.47
CA SER A 810 24.92 -2.96 3.24
C SER A 810 24.95 -2.15 4.54
N VAL A 811 26.05 -2.22 5.29
CA VAL A 811 26.20 -1.45 6.53
C VAL A 811 26.37 0.04 6.24
N ARG A 812 27.00 0.41 5.12
CA ARG A 812 27.01 1.80 4.64
C ARG A 812 25.62 2.32 4.27
N ALA A 813 24.77 1.49 3.67
CA ALA A 813 23.37 1.83 3.39
C ALA A 813 22.55 1.99 4.69
N PHE A 814 22.82 1.17 5.71
CA PHE A 814 22.21 1.30 7.04
C PHE A 814 22.67 2.57 7.76
N HIS A 815 23.98 2.85 7.80
CA HIS A 815 24.52 4.11 8.32
C HIS A 815 23.85 5.29 7.61
N TYR A 816 23.79 5.25 6.28
CA TYR A 816 23.12 6.25 5.47
C TYR A 816 21.66 6.48 5.89
N ALA A 817 20.87 5.41 6.07
CA ALA A 817 19.46 5.51 6.47
C ALA A 817 19.30 6.22 7.82
N VAL A 818 20.10 5.82 8.81
CA VAL A 818 20.05 6.38 10.17
C VAL A 818 20.54 7.83 10.22
N PHE A 819 21.65 8.16 9.53
CA PHE A 819 22.20 9.52 9.47
C PHE A 819 21.35 10.48 8.61
N SER A 820 20.62 9.97 7.61
CA SER A 820 19.76 10.81 6.75
C SER A 820 18.61 11.43 7.53
N LEU A 821 18.01 10.70 8.47
CA LEU A 821 16.98 11.23 9.37
C LEU A 821 17.51 12.44 10.16
N ALA A 822 18.72 12.35 10.73
CA ALA A 822 19.35 13.46 11.44
C ALA A 822 19.79 14.62 10.53
N ALA A 823 20.26 14.32 9.31
CA ALA A 823 20.80 15.32 8.38
C ALA A 823 19.72 16.13 7.64
N PHE A 824 18.59 15.52 7.28
CA PHE A 824 17.52 16.19 6.52
C PHE A 824 16.46 16.85 7.42
N TYR A 825 16.38 16.47 8.69
CA TYR A 825 15.43 17.05 9.65
C TYR A 825 15.53 18.60 9.75
N PRO A 826 16.72 19.22 9.89
CA PRO A 826 16.85 20.68 9.96
C PRO A 826 16.46 21.39 8.66
N LEU A 827 16.68 20.75 7.50
CA LEU A 827 16.41 21.32 6.18
C LEU A 827 14.91 21.42 5.86
N VAL A 828 14.09 20.53 6.45
CA VAL A 828 12.67 20.39 6.08
C VAL A 828 11.74 20.91 7.18
N ARG A 829 12.13 20.84 8.47
CA ARG A 829 11.24 21.16 9.60
C ARG A 829 11.90 21.80 10.83
N CYS A 830 13.03 22.48 10.68
CA CYS A 830 13.55 23.31 11.78
C CYS A 830 12.46 24.29 12.28
N TYR A 831 12.09 24.20 13.56
CA TYR A 831 11.02 25.02 14.16
C TYR A 831 11.31 26.53 14.05
N PHE A 832 12.59 26.91 14.17
CA PHE A 832 13.08 28.28 13.98
C PHE A 832 13.54 28.57 12.54
N ARG A 833 13.47 27.56 11.64
CA ARG A 833 13.85 27.65 10.22
C ARG A 833 15.24 28.23 9.95
N VAL A 834 16.14 28.12 10.92
CA VAL A 834 17.52 28.61 10.86
C VAL A 834 18.33 27.72 9.91
N PRO A 835 19.09 28.28 8.93
CA PRO A 835 19.85 27.45 8.01
C PRO A 835 20.95 26.67 8.73
N TYR A 836 21.33 25.51 8.18
CA TYR A 836 22.29 24.56 8.74
C TYR A 836 23.59 25.18 9.28
N VAL A 837 24.12 26.20 8.59
CA VAL A 837 25.36 26.91 8.96
C VAL A 837 25.17 27.80 10.20
N PHE A 838 23.93 28.20 10.50
CA PHE A 838 23.56 29.12 11.57
C PHE A 838 22.96 28.44 12.80
N CYS A 839 22.92 27.09 12.82
CA CYS A 839 22.41 26.33 13.97
C CYS A 839 23.12 26.64 15.31
N HIS A 840 24.26 27.35 15.31
CA HIS A 840 24.95 27.81 16.53
C HIS A 840 24.14 28.82 17.36
N VAL A 841 23.21 29.53 16.72
CA VAL A 841 22.42 30.61 17.33
C VAL A 841 21.04 30.11 17.78
N CYS A 842 20.73 28.82 17.57
CA CYS A 842 19.44 28.24 17.91
C CYS A 842 19.36 27.90 19.41
N PRO A 843 18.39 28.45 20.17
CA PRO A 843 18.29 28.26 21.62
C PRO A 843 17.75 26.88 22.06
N ARG A 844 17.35 25.99 21.13
CA ARG A 844 16.84 24.65 21.46
C ARG A 844 17.80 23.53 21.08
N VAL A 845 17.90 22.54 21.97
CA VAL A 845 18.65 21.29 21.78
C VAL A 845 17.91 20.38 20.79
N CYS A 846 18.60 19.84 19.80
CA CYS A 846 18.11 18.82 18.88
C CYS A 846 19.25 17.85 18.54
N VAL A 847 18.95 16.70 17.92
CA VAL A 847 19.94 15.68 17.53
C VAL A 847 21.17 16.27 16.83
N PHE A 848 20.99 17.25 15.95
CA PHE A 848 22.08 17.89 15.23
C PHE A 848 22.88 18.85 16.13
N GLY A 849 22.20 19.62 16.99
CA GLY A 849 22.85 20.48 17.98
C GLY A 849 23.70 19.68 18.97
N TYR A 850 23.20 18.52 19.40
CA TYR A 850 23.89 17.60 20.29
C TYR A 850 25.12 16.94 19.64
N LEU A 851 25.02 16.49 18.38
CA LEU A 851 26.10 15.76 17.70
C LEU A 851 27.16 16.64 17.04
N ARG A 852 26.86 17.91 16.81
CA ARG A 852 27.76 18.87 16.14
C ARG A 852 29.19 18.95 16.73
N PRO A 853 29.40 18.99 18.07
CA PRO A 853 30.74 19.03 18.65
C PRO A 853 31.62 17.84 18.24
N TYR A 854 30.99 16.72 17.87
CA TYR A 854 31.68 15.50 17.45
C TYR A 854 31.79 15.41 15.92
N TRP A 855 30.76 15.80 15.17
CA TRP A 855 30.70 15.64 13.72
C TRP A 855 31.64 16.56 12.96
N VAL A 856 31.70 17.85 13.33
CA VAL A 856 32.49 18.84 12.59
C VAL A 856 33.99 18.54 12.72
N PRO A 857 34.55 18.32 13.94
CA PRO A 857 35.96 17.94 14.08
C PRO A 857 36.28 16.61 13.40
N ALA A 858 35.41 15.60 13.52
CA ALA A 858 35.58 14.31 12.82
C ALA A 858 35.65 14.47 11.30
N ALA A 859 34.75 15.28 10.72
CA ALA A 859 34.73 15.55 9.29
C ALA A 859 36.00 16.29 8.82
N VAL A 860 36.48 17.25 9.62
CA VAL A 860 37.72 18.00 9.35
C VAL A 860 38.94 17.08 9.43
N LEU A 861 39.12 16.35 10.53
CA LEU A 861 40.25 15.42 10.74
C LEU A 861 40.34 14.38 9.61
N MET A 862 39.22 13.77 9.26
CA MET A 862 39.19 12.75 8.21
C MET A 862 39.46 13.32 6.81
N ASN A 863 38.96 14.51 6.48
CA ASN A 863 39.22 15.12 5.18
C ASN A 863 40.65 15.64 5.07
N LEU A 864 41.24 16.19 6.14
CA LEU A 864 42.65 16.59 6.18
C LEU A 864 43.56 15.39 5.94
N GLY A 865 43.30 14.25 6.57
CA GLY A 865 44.01 12.99 6.32
C GLY A 865 43.71 12.32 4.98
N SER A 866 43.01 12.99 4.05
CA SER A 866 42.60 12.47 2.73
C SER A 866 41.68 11.23 2.75
N TYR A 867 41.09 10.90 3.91
CA TYR A 867 40.16 9.78 4.09
C TYR A 867 38.77 10.02 3.50
N SER A 868 38.51 11.22 2.96
CA SER A 868 37.31 11.57 2.19
C SER A 868 35.99 11.31 2.94
N TRP A 869 35.83 11.94 4.11
CA TRP A 869 34.65 11.82 4.99
C TRP A 869 33.34 11.90 4.21
N CYS A 870 33.25 12.81 3.24
CA CYS A 870 32.04 12.98 2.47
C CYS A 870 31.67 11.79 1.57
N ARG A 871 32.65 11.05 1.07
CA ARG A 871 32.44 9.88 0.21
C ARG A 871 32.06 8.65 1.02
N ARG A 872 32.52 8.59 2.28
CA ARG A 872 32.43 7.40 3.13
C ARG A 872 31.40 7.49 4.23
N MET A 873 31.12 8.69 4.75
CA MET A 873 30.29 8.92 5.95
C MET A 873 29.16 9.94 5.72
N CYS A 874 29.36 11.00 4.92
CA CYS A 874 28.31 12.00 4.67
C CYS A 874 27.20 11.49 3.73
N PRO A 875 25.92 11.56 4.12
CA PRO A 875 24.81 11.16 3.24
C PRO A 875 24.79 11.92 1.91
N VAL A 876 25.01 13.24 1.94
CA VAL A 876 25.00 14.08 0.74
C VAL A 876 26.19 13.75 -0.16
N GLY A 877 27.40 13.67 0.39
CA GLY A 877 28.60 13.40 -0.42
C GLY A 877 28.59 12.03 -1.12
N ALA A 878 28.09 10.98 -0.46
CA ALA A 878 27.99 9.64 -1.01
C ALA A 878 27.00 9.54 -2.20
N VAL A 879 25.89 10.29 -2.14
CA VAL A 879 24.90 10.36 -3.23
C VAL A 879 25.50 11.01 -4.48
N PHE A 880 26.31 12.05 -4.31
CA PHE A 880 26.90 12.84 -5.39
C PHE A 880 28.30 12.39 -5.85
N GLU A 881 28.85 11.32 -5.27
CA GLU A 881 30.16 10.81 -5.72
C GLU A 881 30.06 10.28 -7.16
N ARG A 882 31.03 10.54 -8.05
CA ARG A 882 31.17 9.85 -9.34
C ARG A 882 32.62 9.44 -9.50
N ARG A 883 32.88 8.21 -9.99
CA ARG A 883 34.24 7.80 -10.34
C ARG A 883 34.65 8.56 -11.61
N PRO A 884 35.82 9.22 -11.63
CA PRO A 884 36.33 9.80 -12.87
C PRO A 884 36.58 8.69 -13.91
N ARG A 885 36.20 8.94 -15.17
CA ARG A 885 36.59 8.07 -16.29
C ARG A 885 38.08 8.27 -16.55
N ALA A 886 38.83 7.18 -16.77
CA ALA A 886 40.23 7.27 -17.18
C ALA A 886 40.33 8.09 -18.49
N GLY A 887 41.21 9.09 -18.52
CA GLY A 887 41.53 9.86 -19.73
C GLY A 887 40.88 11.25 -19.91
N THR A 888 40.06 11.77 -18.98
CA THR A 888 39.53 13.14 -19.12
C THR A 888 40.58 14.22 -18.80
N PRO A 889 40.74 15.28 -19.63
CA PRO A 889 41.73 16.33 -19.41
C PRO A 889 41.41 17.15 -18.16
N GLN A 890 42.19 16.94 -17.08
CA GLN A 890 41.92 17.49 -15.75
C GLN A 890 42.05 19.02 -15.64
N ARG A 891 42.79 19.69 -16.53
CA ARG A 891 43.23 21.09 -16.32
C ARG A 891 42.14 22.16 -16.48
N ARG A 892 41.24 22.06 -17.47
CA ARG A 892 40.16 23.08 -17.68
C ARG A 892 39.03 22.94 -16.66
N VAL A 893 38.64 21.70 -16.32
CA VAL A 893 37.62 21.41 -15.30
C VAL A 893 38.13 21.74 -13.89
N ALA A 894 39.44 21.61 -13.63
CA ALA A 894 40.02 22.00 -12.34
C ALA A 894 39.97 23.51 -12.08
N ARG A 895 40.19 24.35 -13.10
CA ARG A 895 40.09 25.82 -12.97
C ARG A 895 38.64 26.27 -12.76
N ALA A 896 37.68 25.74 -13.53
CA ALA A 896 36.26 26.03 -13.32
C ALA A 896 35.77 25.59 -11.93
N ALA A 897 36.21 24.41 -11.47
CA ALA A 897 35.89 23.91 -10.13
C ALA A 897 36.55 24.75 -9.02
N ALA A 898 37.73 25.32 -9.24
CA ALA A 898 38.38 26.22 -8.29
C ALA A 898 37.60 27.53 -8.15
N VAL A 899 37.14 28.12 -9.27
CA VAL A 899 36.31 29.34 -9.24
C VAL A 899 35.00 29.11 -8.49
N VAL A 900 34.28 28.02 -8.80
CA VAL A 900 33.03 27.67 -8.10
C VAL A 900 33.28 27.42 -6.61
N ARG A 901 34.37 26.71 -6.27
CA ARG A 901 34.74 26.41 -4.89
C ARG A 901 35.02 27.68 -4.08
N THR A 902 35.81 28.59 -4.62
CA THR A 902 36.13 29.87 -3.97
C THR A 902 34.87 30.73 -3.86
N GLY A 903 34.03 30.76 -4.89
CA GLY A 903 32.76 31.49 -4.88
C GLY A 903 31.80 31.00 -3.78
N VAL A 904 31.66 29.69 -3.60
CA VAL A 904 30.82 29.12 -2.52
C VAL A 904 31.39 29.43 -1.14
N LEU A 905 32.72 29.37 -0.97
CA LEU A 905 33.38 29.70 0.30
C LEU A 905 33.18 31.17 0.68
N VAL A 906 33.36 32.09 -0.28
CA VAL A 906 33.14 33.53 -0.08
C VAL A 906 31.66 33.80 0.21
N ALA A 907 30.74 33.19 -0.53
CA ALA A 907 29.31 33.37 -0.32
C ALA A 907 28.84 32.86 1.06
N VAL A 908 29.31 31.68 1.49
CA VAL A 908 28.98 31.12 2.81
C VAL A 908 29.62 31.94 3.92
N GLY A 909 30.88 32.37 3.77
CA GLY A 909 31.53 33.25 4.74
C GLY A 909 30.84 34.60 4.86
N TRP A 910 30.54 35.24 3.74
CA TRP A 910 29.84 36.53 3.71
C TRP A 910 28.42 36.43 4.30
N ALA A 911 27.64 35.42 3.92
CA ALA A 911 26.32 35.18 4.53
C ALA A 911 26.43 34.88 6.03
N TYR A 912 27.46 34.14 6.46
CA TYR A 912 27.68 33.82 7.88
C TYR A 912 27.92 35.09 8.72
N PHE A 913 28.85 35.94 8.28
CA PHE A 913 29.21 37.16 8.99
C PHE A 913 28.17 38.28 8.83
N ALA A 914 27.47 38.38 7.70
CA ALA A 914 26.38 39.34 7.50
C ALA A 914 25.17 39.08 8.42
N VAL A 915 24.84 37.81 8.66
CA VAL A 915 23.74 37.43 9.58
C VAL A 915 24.14 37.60 11.05
N ILE A 916 25.42 37.37 11.41
CA ILE A 916 25.92 37.61 12.78
C ILE A 916 26.07 39.10 13.09
N GLY A 917 26.39 39.92 12.10
CA GLY A 917 26.54 41.37 12.24
C GLY A 917 25.22 42.15 12.24
N SER A 918 24.09 41.50 11.95
CA SER A 918 22.75 42.10 11.94
C SER A 918 22.18 42.12 13.37
N PRO A 919 21.98 43.29 14.01
CA PRO A 919 21.25 43.37 15.27
C PRO A 919 19.85 42.75 15.09
N SER A 920 19.41 41.97 16.06
CA SER A 920 18.32 41.00 15.99
C SER A 920 16.90 41.58 15.84
N THR A 921 16.71 42.78 15.28
CA THR A 921 15.43 43.51 15.31
C THR A 921 14.79 43.82 13.96
N ASP A 922 15.53 43.84 12.85
CA ASP A 922 14.92 44.21 11.56
C ASP A 922 14.69 43.01 10.65
N SER A 923 13.44 42.83 10.23
CA SER A 923 13.08 41.86 9.19
C SER A 923 13.87 42.18 7.91
N PRO A 924 14.57 41.21 7.29
CA PRO A 924 15.38 41.48 6.11
C PRO A 924 14.49 42.05 4.99
N THR A 925 14.80 43.27 4.56
CA THR A 925 14.08 43.96 3.48
C THR A 925 14.22 43.19 2.17
N SER A 926 13.27 43.38 1.25
CA SER A 926 13.12 42.63 -0.01
C SER A 926 14.21 42.86 -1.07
N GLY A 927 15.40 43.32 -0.68
CA GLY A 927 16.55 43.58 -1.56
C GLY A 927 17.85 42.85 -1.16
N ASP A 928 17.95 42.29 0.05
CA ASP A 928 19.19 41.69 0.52
C ASP A 928 19.42 40.28 -0.03
N LEU A 929 20.67 39.87 -0.22
CA LEU A 929 21.03 38.54 -0.73
C LEU A 929 20.36 37.40 0.07
N TYR A 930 20.14 37.61 1.37
CA TYR A 930 19.39 36.68 2.23
C TYR A 930 17.96 36.47 1.74
N SER A 931 17.27 37.53 1.30
CA SER A 931 15.93 37.48 0.71
C SER A 931 15.92 36.83 -0.69
N VAL A 932 17.00 37.01 -1.46
CA VAL A 932 17.20 36.38 -2.78
C VAL A 932 17.37 34.85 -2.64
N VAL A 933 18.06 34.40 -1.60
CA VAL A 933 18.27 32.97 -1.32
C VAL A 933 17.07 32.37 -0.55
N PHE A 934 16.37 33.17 0.26
CA PHE A 934 15.28 32.72 1.12
C PHE A 934 14.07 33.67 1.10
N LYS A 935 12.91 33.16 0.70
CA LYS A 935 11.62 33.86 0.77
C LYS A 935 11.20 34.02 2.24
N ASN A 936 10.79 35.24 2.61
CA ASN A 936 10.33 35.61 3.96
C ASN A 936 11.33 35.23 5.07
N GLY A 937 12.63 35.34 4.78
CA GLY A 937 13.72 35.07 5.70
C GLY A 937 13.96 33.61 6.08
N PHE A 938 13.07 32.67 5.73
CA PHE A 938 13.10 31.34 6.35
C PHE A 938 12.58 30.20 5.46
N THR A 939 12.25 30.48 4.19
CA THR A 939 11.82 29.46 3.21
C THR A 939 12.68 29.54 1.96
N VAL A 940 13.06 28.42 1.35
CA VAL A 940 13.99 28.40 0.21
C VAL A 940 13.35 29.12 -1.00
N SER A 941 14.07 30.09 -1.59
CA SER A 941 13.54 30.82 -2.76
C SER A 941 13.49 29.95 -4.01
N ALA A 942 12.64 30.32 -4.97
CA ALA A 942 12.56 29.64 -6.27
C ALA A 942 13.91 29.67 -7.03
N ALA A 943 14.71 30.72 -6.82
CA ALA A 943 16.04 30.85 -7.41
C ALA A 943 17.02 29.80 -6.86
N VAL A 944 16.96 29.49 -5.56
CA VAL A 944 17.80 28.43 -4.97
C VAL A 944 17.37 27.05 -5.43
N LEU A 945 16.06 26.80 -5.53
CA LEU A 945 15.56 25.54 -6.09
C LEU A 945 16.00 25.36 -7.55
N ALA A 946 15.95 26.42 -8.35
CA ALA A 946 16.47 26.42 -9.72
C ALA A 946 17.98 26.19 -9.76
N ALA A 947 18.75 26.82 -8.87
CA ALA A 947 20.21 26.63 -8.78
C ALA A 947 20.58 25.21 -8.33
N VAL A 948 19.86 24.62 -7.37
CA VAL A 948 20.04 23.23 -6.94
C VAL A 948 19.67 22.26 -8.06
N ALA A 949 18.57 22.50 -8.79
CA ALA A 949 18.19 21.71 -9.95
C ALA A 949 19.24 21.81 -11.08
N ALA A 950 19.78 23.00 -11.33
CA ALA A 950 20.85 23.24 -12.28
C ALA A 950 22.17 22.58 -11.86
N LEU A 951 22.56 22.66 -10.59
CA LEU A 951 23.75 21.98 -10.03
C LEU A 951 23.59 20.46 -10.09
N TRP A 952 22.40 19.94 -9.78
CA TRP A 952 22.08 18.52 -9.92
C TRP A 952 22.14 18.08 -11.39
N TRP A 953 21.63 18.89 -12.32
CA TRP A 953 21.72 18.64 -13.75
C TRP A 953 23.18 18.69 -14.25
N LEU A 954 23.97 19.70 -13.86
CA LEU A 954 25.40 19.84 -14.16
C LEU A 954 26.24 18.71 -13.56
N SER A 955 25.87 18.18 -12.38
CA SER A 955 26.53 17.01 -11.78
C SER A 955 26.44 15.74 -12.64
N ARG A 956 25.51 15.71 -13.63
CA ARG A 956 25.47 14.65 -14.63
C ARG A 956 26.61 14.72 -15.65
N TRP A 957 27.29 15.85 -15.75
CA TRP A 957 28.34 16.13 -16.73
C TRP A 957 29.69 16.42 -16.06
N VAL A 958 29.70 16.87 -14.81
CA VAL A 958 30.91 17.15 -14.02
C VAL A 958 31.25 15.96 -13.10
N PRO A 959 32.42 15.32 -13.23
CA PRO A 959 32.76 14.08 -12.52
C PRO A 959 33.19 14.27 -11.05
N ARG A 960 32.83 15.37 -10.38
CA ARG A 960 33.32 15.70 -9.02
C ARG A 960 32.23 15.55 -7.96
N SER A 961 32.63 15.11 -6.77
CA SER A 961 31.74 14.93 -5.60
C SER A 961 31.30 16.27 -5.00
N PHE A 962 30.13 16.31 -4.35
CA PHE A 962 29.58 17.49 -3.64
C PHE A 962 30.64 18.24 -2.80
N CYS A 963 31.48 17.52 -2.06
CA CYS A 963 32.48 18.15 -1.20
C CYS A 963 33.64 18.85 -1.91
N GLN A 964 33.87 18.54 -3.18
CA GLN A 964 34.89 19.21 -3.98
C GLN A 964 34.35 20.44 -4.72
N LEU A 965 33.02 20.55 -4.83
CA LEU A 965 32.33 21.55 -5.65
C LEU A 965 31.61 22.61 -4.80
N ALA A 966 30.93 22.21 -3.72
CA ALA A 966 29.98 23.07 -3.00
C ALA A 966 30.03 22.98 -1.47
N CYS A 967 30.69 21.97 -0.87
CA CYS A 967 30.77 21.91 0.59
C CYS A 967 31.87 22.84 1.14
N PRO A 968 31.58 23.72 2.10
CA PRO A 968 32.60 24.57 2.73
C PRO A 968 33.69 23.76 3.42
N ILE A 969 33.31 22.74 4.21
CA ILE A 969 34.27 21.88 4.94
C ILE A 969 35.24 21.19 3.97
N GLY A 970 34.72 20.52 2.94
CA GLY A 970 35.55 19.83 1.95
C GLY A 970 36.42 20.79 1.13
N ALA A 971 35.88 21.94 0.75
CA ALA A 971 36.60 22.98 0.04
C ALA A 971 37.78 23.55 0.85
N SER A 972 37.55 23.87 2.13
CA SER A 972 38.57 24.39 3.04
C SER A 972 39.66 23.36 3.33
N CYS A 973 39.29 22.09 3.58
CA CYS A 973 40.28 21.02 3.79
C CYS A 973 41.15 20.79 2.55
N ASP A 974 40.56 20.80 1.35
CA ASP A 974 41.34 20.69 0.10
C ASP A 974 42.29 21.88 -0.11
N LEU A 975 41.86 23.09 0.24
CA LEU A 975 42.69 24.31 0.20
C LEU A 975 43.85 24.23 1.21
N ALA A 976 43.58 23.80 2.45
CA ALA A 976 44.59 23.57 3.48
C ALA A 976 45.60 22.50 3.02
N ASN A 977 45.13 21.38 2.46
CA ASN A 977 45.99 20.34 1.91
C ASN A 977 46.83 20.83 0.71
N ALA A 978 46.30 21.72 -0.13
CA ALA A 978 47.06 22.32 -1.23
C ALA A 978 48.12 23.30 -0.74
N ALA A 979 47.86 24.03 0.35
CA ALA A 979 48.84 24.89 1.01
C ALA A 979 49.94 24.07 1.69
N LEU A 980 49.58 22.98 2.38
CA LEU A 980 50.52 22.05 3.01
C LEU A 980 51.44 21.36 1.99
N ARG A 981 50.95 21.04 0.79
CA ARG A 981 51.77 20.49 -0.31
C ARG A 981 52.72 21.50 -0.97
N LYS A 982 52.54 22.80 -0.73
CA LYS A 982 53.44 23.86 -1.21
C LYS A 982 54.56 24.19 -0.21
N VAL A 983 54.57 23.58 0.98
CA VAL A 983 55.74 23.57 1.84
C VAL A 983 56.71 22.55 1.25
N PRO A 984 57.94 22.94 0.85
CA PRO A 984 58.90 21.98 0.32
C PRO A 984 59.14 20.89 1.36
N ALA A 985 58.91 19.63 0.97
CA ALA A 985 59.23 18.47 1.76
C ALA A 985 60.75 18.33 1.88
N GLY A 986 61.35 19.08 2.79
CA GLY A 986 62.63 18.71 3.38
C GLY A 986 62.41 17.52 4.30
N ALA A 987 63.02 16.39 3.93
CA ALA A 987 63.25 15.19 4.74
C ALA A 987 62.01 14.41 5.23
N ALA A 988 61.61 13.39 4.46
CA ALA A 988 61.42 12.02 4.96
C ALA A 988 61.13 11.08 3.78
N ALA A 989 62.20 10.45 3.27
CA ALA A 989 62.13 9.31 2.37
C ALA A 989 61.69 8.05 3.14
N GLY A 990 61.03 7.13 2.42
CA GLY A 990 61.02 5.71 2.75
C GLY A 990 59.70 5.13 3.21
N ARG A 991 58.89 4.63 2.26
CA ARG A 991 58.62 3.19 2.14
C ARG A 991 57.74 2.90 0.92
N ASP A 992 58.30 2.04 0.08
CA ASP A 992 57.80 1.54 -1.18
C ASP A 992 56.54 0.68 -1.09
N ASP A 993 55.93 0.56 -2.28
CA ASP A 993 55.08 -0.51 -2.78
C ASP A 993 55.26 -1.88 -2.11
N HIS A 994 54.14 -2.57 -1.88
CA HIS A 994 53.86 -3.90 -2.44
C HIS A 994 52.47 -4.44 -2.02
N GLY A 995 51.66 -4.82 -3.02
CA GLY A 995 51.03 -6.15 -3.06
C GLY A 995 49.57 -6.33 -2.61
N CYS A 996 48.75 -6.81 -3.57
CA CYS A 996 47.37 -7.33 -3.52
C CYS A 996 46.18 -6.35 -3.58
#